data_AF-A0A3E0P2X5-F1
#
_entry.id   AF-A0A3E0P2X5-F1
#
_cell.length_a   1.000
_cell.length_b   1.000
_cell.length_c   1.000
_cell.angle_alpha   90.00
_cell.angle_beta   90.00
_cell.angle_gamma   90.00
#
_symmetry.space_group_name_H-M   'P 1'
#
loop_
_entity.id
_entity.type
_entity.pdbx_description
1 polymer ?
#
loop_
_entity_poly.entity_id
_entity_poly.type
_entity_poly.pdbx_seq_one_letter_code
_entity_poly.pdbx_strand_id
1 'polypeptide(L)'
;MFLFLTRLLAHLWLARVALIALAVLAVLGLGAGEGGFVALHSALVELEPWIAFYGAVLALLAGAILAHSLLTTWRLSAVRFEIDPLPLPSFGGLGLLPLGAAVTALTTAPLLYRFATSGRGTDQGTLLATVLGALVGTLVIVAVFVIRQQLLARLSVEPPSFLRFLEWFGPGYVSRDAQGRLQICDGHLLATLFLTVSLLVYVIAWWRWRVTEDVYQLAEGSAINYLLGWLVLVTTLLAGLSFLLDRTRFPLLLVVIVGSWLGGVVLLPLGFYRDHTFEVDYAANQERVSLARIAERFSAAADTDSGASDSSAADGEAAVSAVPDRGFVFVSAEGGGIRAAAWTAQVLAGLTEEAAGIAASGPNPFLRGLTMISSTSGGSVGSHFFLEGVRDHFVEPPSRERLEAIRTAATASGLDATAWGLVYPDFVRLFFGWRQDGRRTDRGWALERAWQEQLASFRPAVQPARLSDLARAAADGHGPIVVFNSTVPGSGDPAWISNADYSKIPAVQHPGLYDIDLATAARLSATFPIVSPSPRPPVPGDSRDVYDTHFVDGGYFDNTGDLAILHTLDHFRTAGSLSEGHRVLWIQIRDFLCDSDTADDQDDGPKDAPETGAQVSAQDAARATSLAVRGDDPAGPPVSDGATLGVVDTVLVPLQALFGIRGSSQRVRGNFEAEIFGEFEDPVDVSAPGADGPLAECQGNWCRVRFQPVTPATQCLPLSWALSPENKKAVAEAWQEESVTRARSAVRGFLAGRTPQLAMP
;
A
#
# COMPACT_ATOMS: atom_id res chain seq x y z
N MET A 1 32.89 -37.62 6.74
CA MET A 1 31.94 -36.55 7.11
C MET A 1 32.23 -35.24 6.38
N PHE A 2 33.42 -34.64 6.53
CA PHE A 2 33.78 -33.39 5.82
C PHE A 2 33.60 -33.45 4.29
N LEU A 3 34.15 -34.48 3.62
CA LEU A 3 34.00 -34.69 2.17
C LEU A 3 32.54 -34.89 1.73
N PHE A 4 31.71 -35.48 2.59
CA PHE A 4 30.28 -35.63 2.31
C PHE A 4 29.58 -34.28 2.41
N LEU A 5 29.91 -33.48 3.43
CA LEU A 5 29.36 -32.15 3.63
C LEU A 5 29.74 -31.20 2.48
N THR A 6 30.99 -31.22 2.03
CA THR A 6 31.42 -30.39 0.89
C THR A 6 30.72 -30.78 -0.41
N ARG A 7 30.55 -32.09 -0.68
CA ARG A 7 29.78 -32.58 -1.83
C ARG A 7 28.31 -32.17 -1.72
N LEU A 8 27.71 -32.31 -0.54
CA LEU A 8 26.32 -31.91 -0.28
C LEU A 8 26.12 -30.41 -0.52
N LEU A 9 27.00 -29.57 0.01
CA LEU A 9 26.95 -28.10 -0.18
C LEU A 9 27.05 -27.71 -1.65
N ALA A 10 27.88 -28.38 -2.45
CA ALA A 10 27.97 -28.13 -3.89
C ALA A 10 26.64 -28.42 -4.61
N HIS A 11 25.96 -29.52 -4.27
CA HIS A 11 24.67 -29.86 -4.88
C HIS A 11 23.55 -28.93 -4.39
N LEU A 12 23.56 -28.55 -3.11
CA LEU A 12 22.60 -27.58 -2.56
C LEU A 12 22.75 -26.20 -3.22
N TRP A 13 23.99 -25.75 -3.46
CA TRP A 13 24.25 -24.52 -4.19
C TRP A 13 23.65 -24.55 -5.59
N LEU A 14 23.81 -25.64 -6.33
CA LEU A 14 23.25 -25.77 -7.68
C LEU A 14 21.71 -25.82 -7.66
N ALA A 15 21.12 -26.38 -6.60
CA ALA A 15 19.68 -26.46 -6.41
C ALA A 15 19.06 -25.20 -5.78
N ARG A 16 19.86 -24.16 -5.45
CA ARG A 16 19.45 -23.01 -4.63
C ARG A 16 18.18 -22.31 -5.13
N VAL A 17 18.00 -22.14 -6.44
CA VAL A 17 16.81 -21.46 -6.99
C VAL A 17 15.53 -22.23 -6.65
N ALA A 18 15.54 -23.55 -6.85
CA ALA A 18 14.40 -24.40 -6.52
C ALA A 18 14.19 -24.51 -5.00
N LEU A 19 15.26 -24.50 -4.19
CA LEU A 19 15.17 -24.49 -2.73
C LEU A 19 14.59 -23.18 -2.19
N ILE A 20 14.99 -22.03 -2.74
CA ILE A 20 14.42 -20.73 -2.39
C ILE A 20 12.95 -20.67 -2.77
N ALA A 21 12.58 -21.09 -3.98
CA ALA A 21 11.19 -21.13 -4.40
C ALA A 21 10.34 -22.11 -3.57
N LEU A 22 10.90 -23.25 -3.17
CA LEU A 22 10.28 -24.18 -2.21
C LEU A 22 10.06 -23.51 -0.86
N ALA A 23 11.04 -22.76 -0.34
CA ALA A 23 10.91 -22.02 0.91
C ALA A 23 9.83 -20.94 0.82
N VAL A 24 9.80 -20.17 -0.28
CA VAL A 24 8.75 -19.17 -0.54
C VAL A 24 7.37 -19.82 -0.58
N LEU A 25 7.18 -20.92 -1.32
CA LEU A 25 5.89 -21.63 -1.36
C LEU A 25 5.51 -22.23 -0.01
N ALA A 26 6.47 -22.75 0.76
CA ALA A 26 6.23 -23.25 2.10
C ALA A 26 5.78 -22.12 3.03
N VAL A 27 6.41 -20.94 2.96
CA VAL A 27 5.98 -19.74 3.69
C VAL A 27 4.61 -19.27 3.23
N LEU A 28 4.31 -19.28 1.93
CA LEU A 28 2.98 -18.92 1.43
C LEU A 28 1.90 -19.91 1.92
N GLY A 29 2.18 -21.21 1.89
CA GLY A 29 1.24 -22.24 2.32
C GLY A 29 1.05 -22.32 3.84
N LEU A 30 2.13 -22.18 4.61
CA LEU A 30 2.11 -22.26 6.08
C LEU A 30 1.79 -20.91 6.74
N GLY A 31 2.34 -19.83 6.19
CA GLY A 31 2.15 -18.44 6.66
C GLY A 31 0.76 -17.87 6.39
N ALA A 32 -0.05 -18.54 5.57
CA ALA A 32 -1.50 -18.31 5.46
C ALA A 32 -2.30 -18.71 6.73
N GLY A 33 -1.65 -19.06 7.85
CA GLY A 33 -2.29 -19.23 9.16
C GLY A 33 -2.49 -17.93 9.94
N GLU A 34 -3.11 -18.04 11.12
CA GLU A 34 -3.59 -16.92 11.96
C GLU A 34 -2.53 -15.88 12.40
N GLY A 35 -1.25 -16.05 12.08
CA GLY A 35 -0.21 -15.07 12.43
C GLY A 35 0.93 -14.88 11.42
N GLY A 36 0.91 -15.51 10.24
CA GLY A 36 2.09 -15.50 9.35
C GLY A 36 2.16 -14.36 8.34
N PHE A 37 1.05 -14.10 7.63
CA PHE A 37 0.88 -12.97 6.72
C PHE A 37 -0.63 -12.75 6.59
N VAL A 38 -1.20 -11.85 7.40
CA VAL A 38 -2.66 -11.63 7.38
C VAL A 38 -3.11 -11.11 6.01
N ALA A 39 -2.22 -10.40 5.33
CA ALA A 39 -2.24 -10.09 3.91
C ALA A 39 -2.57 -11.26 2.98
N LEU A 40 -2.01 -12.44 3.22
CA LEU A 40 -2.17 -13.65 2.41
C LEU A 40 -3.32 -14.51 2.91
N HIS A 41 -3.54 -14.53 4.22
CA HIS A 41 -4.69 -15.19 4.84
C HIS A 41 -5.99 -14.58 4.31
N SER A 42 -6.13 -13.25 4.35
CA SER A 42 -7.30 -12.52 3.84
C SER A 42 -7.57 -12.78 2.35
N ALA A 43 -6.53 -12.91 1.52
CA ALA A 43 -6.65 -13.31 0.11
C ALA A 43 -7.25 -14.73 -0.06
N LEU A 44 -7.10 -15.57 0.96
CA LEU A 44 -7.60 -16.94 0.99
C LEU A 44 -8.96 -17.06 1.69
N VAL A 45 -9.36 -16.16 2.60
CA VAL A 45 -10.60 -16.34 3.39
C VAL A 45 -11.88 -16.23 2.54
N GLU A 46 -11.88 -15.41 1.49
CA GLU A 46 -13.06 -15.13 0.65
C GLU A 46 -12.93 -15.72 -0.77
N LEU A 47 -12.56 -17.00 -0.87
CA LEU A 47 -12.37 -17.66 -2.16
C LEU A 47 -13.66 -18.23 -2.75
N GLU A 48 -14.02 -17.78 -3.95
CA GLU A 48 -15.03 -18.45 -4.77
C GLU A 48 -14.55 -19.85 -5.23
N PRO A 49 -15.45 -20.82 -5.44
CA PRO A 49 -15.08 -22.19 -5.79
C PRO A 49 -14.16 -22.29 -7.01
N TRP A 50 -14.41 -21.50 -8.04
CA TRP A 50 -13.60 -21.54 -9.25
C TRP A 50 -12.16 -21.04 -9.00
N ILE A 51 -11.94 -20.12 -8.06
CA ILE A 51 -10.60 -19.63 -7.69
C ILE A 51 -9.82 -20.73 -6.99
N ALA A 52 -10.48 -21.46 -6.08
CA ALA A 52 -9.93 -22.63 -5.43
C ALA A 52 -9.58 -23.74 -6.44
N PHE A 53 -10.41 -23.93 -7.48
CA PHE A 53 -10.10 -24.82 -8.60
C PHE A 53 -8.80 -24.43 -9.32
N TYR A 54 -8.65 -23.16 -9.75
CA TYR A 54 -7.42 -22.72 -10.42
C TYR A 54 -6.20 -22.75 -9.51
N GLY A 55 -6.37 -22.37 -8.24
CA GLY A 55 -5.30 -22.41 -7.23
C GLY A 55 -4.78 -23.82 -7.02
N ALA A 56 -5.68 -24.82 -6.96
CA ALA A 56 -5.31 -26.23 -6.88
C ALA A 56 -4.51 -26.71 -8.11
N VAL A 57 -4.93 -26.31 -9.32
CA VAL A 57 -4.19 -26.62 -10.56
C VAL A 57 -2.78 -26.02 -10.52
N LEU A 58 -2.66 -24.73 -10.19
CA LEU A 58 -1.39 -24.02 -10.14
C LEU A 58 -0.46 -24.56 -9.05
N ALA A 59 -0.99 -24.87 -7.86
CA ALA A 59 -0.22 -25.47 -6.78
C ALA A 59 0.40 -26.79 -7.21
N LEU A 60 -0.39 -27.70 -7.83
CA LEU A 60 0.12 -28.98 -8.32
C LEU A 60 1.21 -28.81 -9.39
N LEU A 61 1.00 -27.89 -10.34
CA LEU A 61 2.01 -27.56 -11.35
C LEU A 61 3.29 -27.05 -10.69
N ALA A 62 3.19 -26.17 -9.70
CA ALA A 62 4.32 -25.64 -8.95
C ALA A 62 5.12 -26.75 -8.25
N GLY A 63 4.42 -27.64 -7.53
CA GLY A 63 5.04 -28.77 -6.85
C GLY A 63 5.75 -29.72 -7.81
N ALA A 64 5.12 -30.06 -8.93
CA ALA A 64 5.70 -30.92 -9.97
C ALA A 64 6.94 -30.29 -10.61
N ILE A 65 6.91 -28.98 -10.89
CA ILE A 65 8.03 -28.23 -11.47
C ILE A 65 9.21 -28.16 -10.51
N LEU A 66 8.96 -27.89 -9.22
CA LEU A 66 10.02 -27.84 -8.21
C LEU A 66 10.65 -29.20 -7.98
N ALA A 67 9.83 -30.24 -7.83
CA ALA A 67 10.30 -31.61 -7.72
C ALA A 67 11.17 -31.98 -8.93
N HIS A 68 10.70 -31.70 -10.15
CA HIS A 68 11.45 -31.98 -11.36
C HIS A 68 12.75 -31.18 -11.47
N SER A 69 12.74 -29.91 -11.09
CA SER A 69 13.93 -29.04 -11.13
C SER A 69 15.01 -29.52 -10.16
N LEU A 70 14.62 -29.91 -8.94
CA LEU A 70 15.52 -30.49 -7.94
C LEU A 70 16.11 -31.82 -8.43
N LEU A 71 15.27 -32.71 -8.95
CA LEU A 71 15.69 -34.01 -9.45
C LEU A 71 16.62 -33.90 -10.67
N THR A 72 16.32 -32.97 -11.58
CA THR A 72 17.15 -32.71 -12.77
C THR A 72 18.51 -32.16 -12.37
N THR A 73 18.53 -31.18 -11.47
CA THR A 73 19.77 -30.61 -10.94
C THR A 73 20.59 -31.68 -10.25
N TRP A 74 19.97 -32.53 -9.44
CA TRP A 74 20.64 -33.63 -8.76
C TRP A 74 21.27 -34.65 -9.73
N ARG A 75 20.55 -35.03 -10.79
CA ARG A 75 21.01 -36.04 -11.77
C ARG A 75 22.08 -35.52 -12.71
N LEU A 76 21.94 -34.27 -13.18
CA LEU A 76 22.80 -33.73 -14.24
C LEU A 76 24.00 -32.94 -13.69
N SER A 77 23.96 -32.50 -12.43
CA SER A 77 25.01 -31.66 -11.85
C SER A 77 26.40 -32.31 -11.85
N ALA A 78 26.50 -33.59 -11.49
CA ALA A 78 27.78 -34.31 -11.47
C ALA A 78 28.46 -34.29 -12.85
N VAL A 79 27.70 -34.55 -13.92
CA VAL A 79 28.20 -34.55 -15.30
C VAL A 79 28.46 -33.13 -15.82
N ARG A 80 27.60 -32.17 -15.45
CA ARG A 80 27.65 -30.79 -15.96
C ARG A 80 28.79 -29.97 -15.34
N PHE A 81 28.98 -30.10 -14.04
CA PHE A 81 29.86 -29.25 -13.23
C PHE A 81 31.10 -29.98 -12.72
N GLU A 82 31.32 -31.23 -13.18
CA GLU A 82 32.50 -32.04 -12.83
C GLU A 82 32.65 -32.22 -11.31
N ILE A 83 31.52 -32.32 -10.62
CA ILE A 83 31.47 -32.59 -9.18
C ILE A 83 31.28 -34.07 -8.91
N ASP A 84 31.88 -34.55 -7.82
CA ASP A 84 31.70 -35.92 -7.39
C ASP A 84 30.23 -36.22 -7.13
N PRO A 85 29.67 -37.31 -7.67
CA PRO A 85 28.30 -37.70 -7.37
C PRO A 85 28.18 -37.98 -5.86
N LEU A 86 27.06 -37.56 -5.27
CA LEU A 86 26.74 -37.93 -3.90
C LEU A 86 26.58 -39.46 -3.80
N PRO A 87 27.22 -40.11 -2.81
CA PRO A 87 27.04 -41.54 -2.54
C PRO A 87 25.70 -41.76 -1.85
N LEU A 88 24.61 -41.40 -2.52
CA LEU A 88 23.30 -41.89 -2.15
C LEU A 88 23.19 -43.36 -2.56
N PRO A 89 22.37 -44.16 -1.86
CA PRO A 89 22.03 -45.49 -2.34
C PRO A 89 21.62 -45.38 -3.81
N SER A 90 22.02 -46.34 -4.64
CA SER A 90 21.64 -46.43 -6.06
C SER A 90 20.15 -46.71 -6.17
N PHE A 91 19.35 -45.74 -5.74
CA PHE A 91 17.98 -45.58 -6.08
C PHE A 91 17.99 -45.40 -7.60
N GLY A 92 17.61 -46.44 -8.34
CA GLY A 92 17.32 -46.30 -9.76
C GLY A 92 16.31 -45.17 -10.01
N GLY A 93 15.89 -44.96 -11.26
CA GLY A 93 14.95 -43.88 -11.60
C GLY A 93 13.69 -43.78 -10.71
N LEU A 94 13.31 -44.89 -10.06
CA LEU A 94 12.23 -45.03 -9.09
C LEU A 94 12.52 -44.50 -7.66
N GLY A 95 13.75 -44.55 -7.14
CA GLY A 95 13.98 -44.20 -5.73
C GLY A 95 14.17 -42.70 -5.46
N LEU A 96 14.15 -41.88 -6.52
CA LEU A 96 14.01 -40.43 -6.43
C LEU A 96 12.54 -39.97 -6.48
N LEU A 97 11.59 -40.87 -6.81
CA LEU A 97 10.15 -40.58 -6.79
C LEU A 97 9.64 -40.21 -5.38
N PRO A 98 10.06 -40.85 -4.27
CA PRO A 98 9.64 -40.45 -2.93
C PRO A 98 10.06 -39.02 -2.59
N LEU A 99 11.25 -38.60 -3.02
CA LEU A 99 11.73 -37.23 -2.81
C LEU A 99 10.90 -36.22 -3.62
N GLY A 100 10.64 -36.52 -4.90
CA GLY A 100 9.78 -35.67 -5.73
C GLY A 100 8.34 -35.59 -5.22
N ALA A 101 7.80 -36.71 -4.73
CA ALA A 101 6.49 -36.77 -4.10
C ALA A 101 6.45 -35.99 -2.77
N ALA A 102 7.50 -36.08 -1.95
CA ALA A 102 7.62 -35.32 -0.72
C ALA A 102 7.70 -33.81 -0.97
N VAL A 103 8.50 -33.36 -1.95
CA VAL A 103 8.57 -31.95 -2.35
C VAL A 103 7.22 -31.46 -2.86
N THR A 104 6.57 -32.25 -3.73
CA THR A 104 5.24 -31.91 -4.23
C THR A 104 4.26 -31.78 -3.07
N ALA A 105 4.17 -32.78 -2.19
CA ALA A 105 3.27 -32.76 -1.03
C ALA A 105 3.56 -31.59 -0.07
N LEU A 106 4.83 -31.27 0.20
CA LEU A 106 5.21 -30.17 1.07
C LEU A 106 4.74 -28.81 0.53
N THR A 107 4.76 -28.63 -0.79
CA THR A 107 4.30 -27.39 -1.44
C THR A 107 2.79 -27.34 -1.65
N THR A 108 2.16 -28.47 -1.98
CA THR A 108 0.78 -28.50 -2.43
C THR A 108 -0.20 -28.77 -1.30
N ALA A 109 0.14 -29.62 -0.33
CA ALA A 109 -0.79 -30.01 0.73
C ALA A 109 -1.22 -28.83 1.60
N PRO A 110 -0.34 -27.91 2.04
CA PRO A 110 -0.77 -26.74 2.79
C PRO A 110 -1.70 -25.83 1.98
N LEU A 111 -1.39 -25.57 0.70
CA LEU A 111 -2.21 -24.74 -0.17
C LEU A 111 -3.57 -25.39 -0.47
N LEU A 112 -3.60 -26.68 -0.81
CA LEU A 112 -4.84 -27.41 -1.04
C LEU A 112 -5.70 -27.50 0.22
N TYR A 113 -5.08 -27.70 1.39
CA TYR A 113 -5.79 -27.65 2.66
C TYR A 113 -6.41 -26.26 2.88
N ARG A 114 -5.66 -25.19 2.61
CA ARG A 114 -6.18 -23.82 2.73
C ARG A 114 -7.32 -23.56 1.75
N PHE A 115 -7.18 -23.90 0.47
CA PHE A 115 -8.26 -23.78 -0.51
C PHE A 115 -9.50 -24.61 -0.14
N ALA A 116 -9.31 -25.76 0.52
CA ALA A 116 -10.42 -26.60 0.98
C ALA A 116 -11.10 -26.09 2.27
N THR A 117 -10.41 -25.27 3.06
CA THR A 117 -10.88 -24.79 4.37
C THR A 117 -11.17 -23.29 4.41
N SER A 118 -10.89 -22.57 3.32
CA SER A 118 -11.25 -21.17 3.12
C SER A 118 -12.75 -21.00 2.90
N GLY A 119 -13.39 -20.18 3.72
CA GLY A 119 -14.79 -19.78 3.60
C GLY A 119 -15.52 -19.71 4.94
N ARG A 120 -16.60 -18.92 5.01
CA ARG A 120 -17.54 -18.94 6.14
C ARG A 120 -18.25 -20.30 6.18
N GLY A 121 -17.70 -21.22 6.97
CA GLY A 121 -18.11 -22.62 6.96
C GLY A 121 -17.60 -23.33 5.70
N THR A 122 -17.30 -24.61 5.81
CA THR A 122 -16.91 -25.45 4.66
C THR A 122 -18.06 -25.55 3.67
N ASP A 123 -18.16 -24.59 2.75
CA ASP A 123 -19.03 -24.69 1.59
C ASP A 123 -18.54 -25.88 0.76
N GLN A 124 -19.42 -26.88 0.61
CA GLN A 124 -19.13 -28.09 -0.16
C GLN A 124 -18.71 -27.75 -1.60
N GLY A 125 -19.12 -26.59 -2.12
CA GLY A 125 -18.71 -26.07 -3.43
C GLY A 125 -17.21 -25.83 -3.55
N THR A 126 -16.59 -25.13 -2.60
CA THR A 126 -15.16 -24.81 -2.61
C THR A 126 -14.29 -26.06 -2.44
N LEU A 127 -14.72 -26.98 -1.57
CA LEU A 127 -14.07 -28.29 -1.41
C LEU A 127 -14.12 -29.09 -2.73
N LEU A 128 -15.32 -29.21 -3.33
CA LEU A 128 -15.49 -29.92 -4.60
C LEU A 128 -14.63 -29.30 -5.70
N ALA A 129 -14.60 -27.97 -5.80
CA ALA A 129 -13.82 -27.27 -6.80
C ALA A 129 -12.31 -27.45 -6.59
N THR A 130 -11.82 -27.45 -5.34
CA THR A 130 -10.43 -27.78 -5.01
C THR A 130 -10.08 -29.20 -5.45
N VAL A 131 -10.95 -30.18 -5.17
CA VAL A 131 -10.75 -31.58 -5.59
C VAL A 131 -10.74 -31.70 -7.11
N LEU A 132 -11.69 -31.07 -7.80
CA LEU A 132 -11.73 -31.04 -9.27
C LEU A 132 -10.48 -30.38 -9.86
N GLY A 133 -10.02 -29.29 -9.26
CA GLY A 133 -8.80 -28.60 -9.66
C GLY A 133 -7.57 -29.48 -9.46
N ALA A 134 -7.50 -30.22 -8.36
CA ALA A 134 -6.44 -31.17 -8.11
C ALA A 134 -6.44 -32.34 -9.13
N LEU A 135 -7.62 -32.85 -9.49
CA LEU A 135 -7.76 -33.87 -10.52
C LEU A 135 -7.29 -33.35 -11.89
N VAL A 136 -7.74 -32.16 -12.29
CA VAL A 136 -7.33 -31.53 -13.56
C VAL A 136 -5.84 -31.24 -13.58
N GLY A 137 -5.27 -30.68 -12.49
CA GLY A 137 -3.83 -30.44 -12.39
C GLY A 137 -3.03 -31.74 -12.52
N THR A 138 -3.50 -32.83 -11.91
CA THR A 138 -2.89 -34.16 -12.05
C THR A 138 -2.97 -34.66 -13.49
N LEU A 139 -4.12 -34.52 -14.15
CA LEU A 139 -4.29 -34.89 -15.56
C LEU A 139 -3.37 -34.09 -16.48
N VAL A 140 -3.19 -32.79 -16.24
CA VAL A 140 -2.24 -31.95 -16.98
C VAL A 140 -0.81 -32.45 -16.79
N ILE A 141 -0.41 -32.77 -15.57
CA ILE A 141 0.92 -33.33 -15.29
C ILE A 141 1.11 -34.66 -16.04
N VAL A 142 0.13 -35.57 -15.99
CA VAL A 142 0.17 -36.84 -16.73
C VAL A 142 0.27 -36.60 -18.23
N ALA A 143 -0.52 -35.67 -18.77
CA ALA A 143 -0.46 -35.30 -20.18
C ALA A 143 0.92 -34.78 -20.58
N VAL A 144 1.55 -33.93 -19.75
CA VAL A 144 2.93 -33.46 -19.97
C VAL A 144 3.91 -34.64 -20.01
N PHE A 145 3.79 -35.63 -19.12
CA PHE A 145 4.64 -36.82 -19.15
C PHE A 145 4.40 -37.69 -20.40
N VAL A 146 3.15 -37.86 -20.84
CA VAL A 146 2.82 -38.61 -22.06
C VAL A 146 3.37 -37.89 -23.29
N ILE A 147 3.15 -36.59 -23.41
CA ILE A 147 3.67 -35.75 -24.50
C ILE A 147 5.20 -35.81 -24.53
N ARG A 148 5.85 -35.72 -23.36
CA ARG A 148 7.30 -35.90 -23.24
C ARG A 148 7.75 -37.23 -23.85
N GLN A 149 7.13 -38.35 -23.48
CA GLN A 149 7.52 -39.67 -23.99
C GLN A 149 7.36 -39.76 -25.51
N GLN A 150 6.26 -39.22 -26.05
CA GLN A 150 6.03 -39.19 -27.49
C GLN A 150 7.07 -38.32 -28.22
N LEU A 151 7.40 -37.15 -27.66
CA LEU A 151 8.40 -36.24 -28.23
C LEU A 151 9.82 -36.83 -28.17
N LEU A 152 10.22 -37.46 -27.06
CA LEU A 152 11.52 -38.14 -26.97
C LEU A 152 11.65 -39.24 -28.01
N ALA A 153 10.60 -40.06 -28.20
CA ALA A 153 10.59 -41.11 -29.21
C ALA A 153 10.78 -40.52 -30.63
N ARG A 154 10.09 -39.42 -30.96
CA ARG A 154 10.23 -38.73 -32.25
C ARG A 154 11.62 -38.11 -32.44
N LEU A 155 12.11 -37.37 -31.45
CA LEU A 155 13.42 -36.70 -31.49
C LEU A 155 14.60 -37.68 -31.56
N SER A 156 14.42 -38.90 -31.04
CA SER A 156 15.44 -39.96 -31.12
C SER A 156 15.57 -40.58 -32.51
N VAL A 157 14.51 -40.51 -33.33
CA VAL A 157 14.51 -41.01 -34.71
C VAL A 157 15.07 -39.96 -35.66
N GLU A 158 14.60 -38.71 -35.54
CA GLU A 158 15.03 -37.58 -36.38
C GLU A 158 15.55 -36.43 -35.51
N PRO A 159 16.84 -36.44 -35.12
CA PRO A 159 17.39 -35.40 -34.27
C PRO A 159 17.45 -34.07 -35.05
N PRO A 160 16.73 -33.02 -34.59
CA PRO A 160 16.69 -31.75 -35.29
C PRO A 160 18.04 -31.03 -35.21
N SER A 161 18.30 -30.16 -36.18
CA SER A 161 19.56 -29.42 -36.28
C SER A 161 19.86 -28.56 -35.05
N PHE A 162 18.84 -28.09 -34.33
CA PHE A 162 19.02 -27.30 -33.11
C PHE A 162 19.69 -28.08 -31.96
N LEU A 163 19.65 -29.43 -31.95
CA LEU A 163 20.37 -30.20 -30.92
C LEU A 163 21.89 -29.98 -31.00
N ARG A 164 22.42 -29.67 -32.19
CA ARG A 164 23.82 -29.28 -32.38
C ARG A 164 24.12 -27.91 -31.79
N PHE A 165 23.15 -27.00 -31.82
CA PHE A 165 23.26 -25.72 -31.13
C PHE A 165 23.31 -25.93 -29.61
N LEU A 166 22.55 -26.90 -29.06
CA LEU A 166 22.62 -27.21 -27.63
C LEU A 166 23.96 -27.82 -27.19
N GLU A 167 24.67 -28.55 -28.06
CA GLU A 167 26.03 -29.03 -27.77
C GLU A 167 27.00 -27.88 -27.45
N TRP A 168 26.80 -26.70 -28.05
CA TRP A 168 27.65 -25.52 -27.81
C TRP A 168 27.65 -25.07 -26.34
N PHE A 169 26.53 -25.24 -25.64
CA PHE A 169 26.44 -24.92 -24.22
C PHE A 169 27.17 -25.92 -23.32
N GLY A 170 27.67 -27.03 -23.86
CA GLY A 170 28.43 -28.06 -23.16
C GLY A 170 27.58 -29.24 -22.63
N PRO A 171 28.15 -30.12 -21.79
CA PRO A 171 27.50 -31.35 -21.34
C PRO A 171 26.23 -31.08 -20.54
N GLY A 172 25.27 -32.02 -20.51
CA GLY A 172 24.06 -31.92 -19.68
C GLY A 172 22.82 -31.37 -20.39
N TYR A 173 22.96 -30.70 -21.54
CA TYR A 173 21.82 -30.36 -22.40
C TYR A 173 21.47 -31.47 -23.39
N VAL A 174 22.50 -32.16 -23.88
CA VAL A 174 22.39 -33.27 -24.84
C VAL A 174 23.32 -34.40 -24.43
N SER A 175 22.91 -35.62 -24.73
CA SER A 175 23.66 -36.85 -24.58
C SER A 175 23.68 -37.62 -25.90
N ARG A 176 24.63 -38.54 -26.05
CA ARG A 176 24.68 -39.44 -27.22
C ARG A 176 24.14 -40.81 -26.82
N ASP A 177 23.28 -41.38 -27.65
CA ASP A 177 22.81 -42.75 -27.47
C ASP A 177 23.89 -43.78 -27.81
N ALA A 178 23.59 -45.07 -27.59
CA ALA A 178 24.51 -46.17 -27.90
C ALA A 178 24.89 -46.25 -29.39
N GLN A 179 24.10 -45.63 -30.26
CA GLN A 179 24.30 -45.52 -31.70
C GLN A 179 24.98 -44.20 -32.11
N GLY A 180 25.40 -43.37 -31.15
CA GLY A 180 26.10 -42.11 -31.36
C GLY A 180 25.21 -40.93 -31.78
N ARG A 181 23.89 -41.12 -31.81
CA ARG A 181 22.92 -40.06 -32.17
C ARG A 181 22.72 -39.12 -31.00
N LEU A 182 22.56 -37.84 -31.32
CA LEU A 182 22.29 -36.79 -30.34
C LEU A 182 20.86 -36.89 -29.82
N GLN A 183 20.72 -36.87 -28.50
CA GLN A 183 19.44 -36.86 -27.79
C GLN A 183 19.44 -35.72 -26.77
N ILE A 184 18.30 -35.06 -26.59
CA ILE A 184 18.14 -34.08 -25.52
C ILE A 184 18.17 -34.78 -24.16
N CYS A 185 18.87 -34.21 -23.17
CA CYS A 185 18.83 -34.76 -21.83
C CYS A 185 17.41 -34.65 -21.25
N ASP A 186 16.96 -35.74 -20.62
CA ASP A 186 15.57 -35.96 -20.19
C ASP A 186 14.93 -34.81 -19.41
N GLY A 187 15.72 -34.09 -18.61
CA GLY A 187 15.25 -33.01 -17.76
C GLY A 187 14.80 -31.76 -18.51
N HIS A 188 15.48 -31.41 -19.60
CA HIS A 188 15.26 -30.15 -20.31
C HIS A 188 13.97 -30.15 -21.14
N LEU A 189 13.66 -31.27 -21.79
CA LEU A 189 12.40 -31.39 -22.53
C LEU A 189 11.20 -31.25 -21.59
N LEU A 190 11.25 -31.92 -20.44
CA LEU A 190 10.18 -31.86 -19.45
C LEU A 190 10.06 -30.45 -18.83
N ALA A 191 11.16 -29.80 -18.49
CA ALA A 191 11.16 -28.42 -18.01
C ALA A 191 10.58 -27.44 -19.05
N THR A 192 10.90 -27.63 -20.33
CA THR A 192 10.37 -26.80 -21.43
C THR A 192 8.86 -26.99 -21.60
N LEU A 193 8.36 -28.23 -21.51
CA LEU A 193 6.94 -28.51 -21.57
C LEU A 193 6.19 -27.88 -20.39
N PHE A 194 6.70 -28.03 -19.17
CA PHE A 194 6.11 -27.40 -17.99
C PHE A 194 6.11 -25.87 -18.09
N LEU A 195 7.21 -25.27 -18.54
CA LEU A 195 7.28 -23.82 -18.79
C LEU A 195 6.24 -23.39 -19.82
N THR A 196 6.10 -24.12 -20.92
CA THR A 196 5.16 -23.80 -22.00
C THR A 196 3.71 -23.88 -21.52
N VAL A 197 3.35 -24.95 -20.81
CA VAL A 197 2.00 -25.11 -20.25
C VAL A 197 1.72 -24.04 -19.21
N SER A 198 2.67 -23.76 -18.31
CA SER A 198 2.51 -22.72 -17.29
C SER A 198 2.36 -21.33 -17.92
N LEU A 199 3.11 -21.05 -19.00
CA LEU A 199 3.02 -19.79 -19.72
C LEU A 199 1.67 -19.64 -20.41
N LEU A 200 1.16 -20.72 -21.02
CA LEU A 200 -0.17 -20.72 -21.62
C LEU A 200 -1.25 -20.43 -20.57
N VAL A 201 -1.21 -21.10 -19.42
CA VAL A 201 -2.14 -20.87 -18.31
C VAL A 201 -2.05 -19.41 -17.84
N TYR A 202 -0.85 -18.89 -17.68
CA TYR A 202 -0.61 -17.52 -17.24
C TYR A 202 -1.11 -16.47 -18.25
N VAL A 203 -0.92 -16.67 -19.55
CA VAL A 203 -1.43 -15.76 -20.60
C VAL A 203 -2.95 -15.84 -20.71
N ILE A 204 -3.54 -17.03 -20.57
CA ILE A 204 -5.00 -17.20 -20.53
C ILE A 204 -5.58 -16.47 -19.31
N ALA A 205 -4.95 -16.61 -18.14
CA ALA A 205 -5.34 -15.91 -16.92
C ALA A 205 -5.28 -14.39 -17.10
N TRP A 206 -4.19 -13.87 -17.67
CA TRP A 206 -4.07 -12.44 -18.01
C TRP A 206 -5.19 -11.97 -18.93
N TRP A 207 -5.44 -12.69 -20.03
CA TRP A 207 -6.45 -12.29 -21.01
C TRP A 207 -7.87 -12.31 -20.43
N ARG A 208 -8.16 -13.32 -19.58
CA ARG A 208 -9.47 -13.51 -18.94
C ARG A 208 -9.72 -12.53 -17.80
N TRP A 209 -8.68 -12.14 -17.09
CA TRP A 209 -8.74 -11.24 -15.94
C TRP A 209 -7.74 -10.10 -16.12
N ARG A 210 -8.13 -9.12 -16.94
CA ARG A 210 -7.32 -7.96 -17.28
C ARG A 210 -7.94 -6.69 -16.71
N VAL A 211 -7.06 -5.77 -16.35
CA VAL A 211 -7.41 -4.38 -16.12
C VAL A 211 -6.88 -3.56 -17.29
N THR A 212 -7.76 -2.86 -17.96
CA THR A 212 -7.47 -1.92 -19.06
C THR A 212 -8.24 -0.62 -18.82
N GLU A 213 -7.96 0.43 -19.58
CA GLU A 213 -8.69 1.71 -19.44
C GLU A 213 -10.20 1.54 -19.60
N ASP A 214 -10.65 0.67 -20.52
CA ASP A 214 -12.07 0.45 -20.81
C ASP A 214 -12.70 -0.75 -20.08
N VAL A 215 -11.88 -1.64 -19.51
CA VAL A 215 -12.34 -2.93 -18.97
C VAL A 215 -11.66 -3.20 -17.65
N TYR A 216 -12.45 -3.20 -16.57
CA TYR A 216 -12.06 -3.70 -15.26
C TYR A 216 -12.69 -5.08 -15.05
N GLN A 217 -11.90 -6.14 -15.16
CA GLN A 217 -12.33 -7.53 -14.97
C GLN A 217 -11.33 -8.27 -14.11
N LEU A 218 -11.25 -7.91 -12.82
CA LEU A 218 -10.54 -8.74 -11.86
C LEU A 218 -11.46 -9.79 -11.27
N ALA A 219 -10.86 -10.92 -10.98
CA ALA A 219 -11.49 -11.90 -10.13
C ALA A 219 -11.16 -11.54 -8.68
N GLU A 220 -12.18 -11.15 -7.91
CA GLU A 220 -12.05 -10.94 -6.48
C GLU A 220 -11.47 -12.21 -5.82
N GLY A 221 -10.45 -12.07 -4.97
CA GLY A 221 -9.79 -13.19 -4.27
C GLY A 221 -8.74 -13.96 -5.09
N SER A 222 -8.36 -13.50 -6.28
CA SER A 222 -7.42 -14.20 -7.18
C SER A 222 -5.95 -13.82 -7.03
N ALA A 223 -5.60 -12.86 -6.17
CA ALA A 223 -4.24 -12.38 -5.95
C ALA A 223 -3.21 -13.50 -5.77
N ILE A 224 -3.56 -14.52 -4.98
CA ILE A 224 -2.68 -15.66 -4.74
C ILE A 224 -2.45 -16.50 -6.01
N ASN A 225 -3.46 -16.64 -6.88
CA ASN A 225 -3.33 -17.37 -8.13
C ASN A 225 -2.42 -16.64 -9.12
N TYR A 226 -2.53 -15.31 -9.20
CA TYR A 226 -1.60 -14.49 -9.99
C TYR A 226 -0.16 -14.66 -9.51
N LEU A 227 0.05 -14.57 -8.19
CA LEU A 227 1.37 -14.72 -7.58
C LEU A 227 1.95 -16.14 -7.78
N LEU A 228 1.12 -17.18 -7.56
CA LEU A 228 1.51 -18.57 -7.76
C LEU A 228 1.91 -18.84 -9.21
N GLY A 229 1.09 -18.41 -10.18
CA GLY A 229 1.39 -18.57 -11.60
C GLY A 229 2.69 -17.86 -12.00
N TRP A 230 2.88 -16.63 -11.50
CA TRP A 230 4.11 -15.87 -11.72
C TRP A 230 5.34 -16.55 -11.11
N LEU A 231 5.25 -17.00 -9.85
CA LEU A 231 6.35 -17.66 -9.16
C LEU A 231 6.77 -18.96 -9.86
N VAL A 232 5.81 -19.73 -10.39
CA VAL A 232 6.06 -20.91 -11.21
C VAL A 232 6.91 -20.57 -12.43
N LEU A 233 6.54 -19.52 -13.17
CA LEU A 233 7.25 -19.08 -14.36
C LEU A 233 8.66 -18.59 -14.05
N VAL A 234 8.78 -17.67 -13.09
CA VAL A 234 10.06 -17.06 -12.71
C VAL A 234 11.01 -18.13 -12.16
N THR A 235 10.52 -19.03 -11.32
CA THR A 235 11.34 -20.12 -10.78
C THR A 235 11.87 -21.02 -11.88
N THR A 236 11.02 -21.41 -12.83
CA THR A 236 11.43 -22.28 -13.94
C THR A 236 12.46 -21.59 -14.83
N LEU A 237 12.25 -20.31 -15.14
CA LEU A 237 13.17 -19.50 -15.94
C LEU A 237 14.53 -19.32 -15.25
N LEU A 238 14.52 -18.91 -13.97
CA LEU A 238 15.73 -18.69 -13.19
C LEU A 238 16.48 -19.99 -12.93
N ALA A 239 15.81 -21.12 -12.75
CA ALA A 239 16.45 -22.42 -12.63
C ALA A 239 17.16 -22.82 -13.93
N GLY A 240 16.51 -22.59 -15.08
CA GLY A 240 17.13 -22.79 -16.39
C GLY A 240 18.35 -21.89 -16.62
N LEU A 241 18.25 -20.62 -16.22
CA LEU A 241 19.35 -19.66 -16.33
C LEU A 241 20.50 -19.99 -15.35
N SER A 242 20.20 -20.43 -14.13
CA SER A 242 21.21 -20.90 -13.17
C SER A 242 21.98 -22.09 -13.72
N PHE A 243 21.27 -23.08 -14.30
CA PHE A 243 21.91 -24.25 -14.90
C PHE A 243 22.87 -23.89 -16.05
N LEU A 244 22.56 -22.83 -16.80
CA LEU A 244 23.43 -22.28 -17.84
C LEU A 244 24.66 -21.58 -17.24
N LEU A 245 24.44 -20.62 -16.34
CA LEU A 245 25.46 -19.68 -15.84
C LEU A 245 26.41 -20.30 -14.81
N ASP A 246 25.94 -21.26 -14.01
CA ASP A 246 26.73 -21.89 -12.95
C ASP A 246 27.97 -22.61 -13.50
N ARG A 247 27.92 -23.07 -14.77
CA ARG A 247 29.07 -23.74 -15.40
C ARG A 247 30.22 -22.76 -15.58
N THR A 248 29.88 -21.55 -15.97
CA THR A 248 30.81 -20.44 -16.16
C THR A 248 31.08 -19.66 -14.87
N ARG A 249 30.44 -20.05 -13.75
CA ARG A 249 30.52 -19.36 -12.45
C ARG A 249 30.10 -17.89 -12.49
N PHE A 250 29.25 -17.52 -13.45
CA PHE A 250 28.65 -16.19 -13.50
C PHE A 250 27.50 -16.12 -12.48
N PRO A 251 27.50 -15.14 -11.55
CA PRO A 251 26.42 -15.02 -10.57
C PRO A 251 25.07 -14.70 -11.25
N LEU A 252 24.06 -15.54 -11.00
CA LEU A 252 22.71 -15.36 -11.54
C LEU A 252 22.14 -13.97 -11.22
N LEU A 253 22.29 -13.52 -9.96
CA LEU A 253 21.80 -12.21 -9.52
C LEU A 253 22.44 -11.07 -10.31
N LEU A 254 23.74 -11.17 -10.60
CA LEU A 254 24.44 -10.18 -11.42
C LEU A 254 23.85 -10.14 -12.84
N VAL A 255 23.55 -11.28 -13.44
CA VAL A 255 22.92 -11.33 -14.77
C VAL A 255 21.52 -10.74 -14.77
N VAL A 256 20.72 -10.95 -13.71
CA VAL A 256 19.40 -10.32 -13.58
C VAL A 256 19.53 -8.80 -13.43
N ILE A 257 20.44 -8.32 -12.58
CA ILE A 257 20.69 -6.88 -12.36
C ILE A 257 21.20 -6.23 -13.65
N VAL A 258 22.22 -6.79 -14.29
CA VAL A 258 22.81 -6.25 -15.51
C VAL A 258 21.83 -6.36 -16.68
N GLY A 259 21.10 -7.47 -16.80
CA GLY A 259 20.08 -7.64 -17.83
C GLY A 259 18.94 -6.64 -17.70
N SER A 260 18.47 -6.38 -16.46
CA SER A 260 17.55 -5.29 -16.21
C SER A 260 18.21 -3.95 -16.55
N TRP A 261 19.40 -3.61 -16.03
CA TRP A 261 20.07 -2.34 -16.32
C TRP A 261 20.27 -2.09 -17.83
N LEU A 262 20.77 -3.09 -18.57
CA LEU A 262 20.94 -3.04 -20.02
C LEU A 262 19.62 -2.82 -20.73
N GLY A 263 18.54 -3.50 -20.33
CA GLY A 263 17.22 -3.24 -20.89
C GLY A 263 16.78 -1.79 -20.68
N GLY A 264 17.16 -1.17 -19.56
CA GLY A 264 16.85 0.24 -19.28
C GLY A 264 17.64 1.15 -20.20
N VAL A 265 18.96 0.99 -20.24
CA VAL A 265 19.86 1.82 -21.04
C VAL A 265 19.61 1.68 -22.55
N VAL A 266 19.35 0.47 -23.03
CA VAL A 266 19.17 0.18 -24.47
C VAL A 266 17.78 0.59 -24.95
N LEU A 267 16.73 0.40 -24.14
CA LEU A 267 15.36 0.66 -24.56
C LEU A 267 14.91 2.10 -24.29
N LEU A 268 15.57 2.83 -23.38
CA LEU A 268 15.28 4.24 -23.09
C LEU A 268 15.38 5.14 -24.35
N PRO A 269 16.45 5.09 -25.18
CA PRO A 269 16.51 5.85 -26.44
C PRO A 269 15.42 5.46 -27.45
N LEU A 270 14.82 4.26 -27.31
CA LEU A 270 13.73 3.78 -28.14
C LEU A 270 12.34 4.19 -27.60
N GLY A 271 12.31 5.04 -26.58
CA GLY A 271 11.12 5.57 -25.94
C GLY A 271 10.47 4.64 -24.92
N PHE A 272 11.20 3.63 -24.41
CA PHE A 272 10.70 2.75 -23.35
C PHE A 272 11.19 3.24 -21.99
N TYR A 273 10.24 3.65 -21.14
CA TYR A 273 10.49 4.17 -19.81
C TYR A 273 10.13 3.13 -18.75
N ARG A 274 10.76 3.25 -17.58
CA ARG A 274 10.56 2.36 -16.42
C ARG A 274 10.02 3.05 -15.19
N ASP A 275 10.01 4.37 -15.19
CA ASP A 275 9.41 5.13 -14.11
C ASP A 275 7.90 4.89 -14.06
N HIS A 276 7.37 5.03 -12.85
CA HIS A 276 5.94 5.02 -12.61
C HIS A 276 5.42 6.44 -12.67
N THR A 277 4.31 6.64 -13.37
CA THR A 277 3.73 7.97 -13.57
C THR A 277 2.26 7.99 -13.23
N PHE A 278 1.75 9.11 -12.73
CA PHE A 278 0.33 9.31 -12.51
C PHE A 278 -0.30 10.25 -13.55
N GLU A 279 -1.62 10.27 -13.62
CA GLU A 279 -2.36 11.13 -14.53
C GLU A 279 -2.43 12.56 -13.99
N VAL A 280 -2.13 13.52 -14.87
CA VAL A 280 -2.16 14.95 -14.59
C VAL A 280 -2.95 15.62 -15.70
N ASP A 281 -3.94 16.45 -15.35
CA ASP A 281 -4.55 17.36 -16.31
C ASP A 281 -3.75 18.67 -16.34
N TYR A 282 -2.94 18.83 -17.39
CA TYR A 282 -2.15 20.04 -17.63
C TYR A 282 -2.96 21.19 -18.22
N ALA A 283 -4.15 20.93 -18.75
CA ALA A 283 -5.03 21.94 -19.35
C ALA A 283 -5.93 22.61 -18.30
N ALA A 284 -6.25 21.90 -17.22
CA ALA A 284 -6.90 22.45 -16.04
C ALA A 284 -5.89 23.31 -15.25
N ASN A 285 -5.90 24.62 -15.48
CA ASN A 285 -5.18 25.55 -14.60
C ASN A 285 -5.84 25.46 -13.21
N GLN A 286 -5.19 24.80 -12.25
CA GLN A 286 -5.72 24.74 -10.89
C GLN A 286 -5.86 26.19 -10.38
N GLU A 287 -7.09 26.66 -10.15
CA GLU A 287 -7.30 27.97 -9.54
C GLU A 287 -6.70 27.91 -8.14
N ARG A 288 -5.62 28.66 -7.92
CA ARG A 288 -4.94 28.71 -6.63
C ARG A 288 -5.84 29.45 -5.65
N VAL A 289 -6.57 28.70 -4.84
CA VAL A 289 -7.35 29.28 -3.77
C VAL A 289 -6.42 29.45 -2.57
N SER A 290 -6.02 30.71 -2.32
CA SER A 290 -5.20 31.06 -1.16
C SER A 290 -5.92 30.72 0.15
N LEU A 291 -5.17 30.28 1.16
CA LEU A 291 -5.70 30.05 2.51
C LEU A 291 -6.47 31.26 3.06
N ALA A 292 -5.97 32.48 2.86
CA ALA A 292 -6.65 33.71 3.27
C ALA A 292 -8.07 33.84 2.70
N ARG A 293 -8.25 33.60 1.40
CA ARG A 293 -9.57 33.62 0.74
C ARG A 293 -10.53 32.59 1.34
N ILE A 294 -10.04 31.39 1.65
CA ILE A 294 -10.86 30.34 2.29
C ILE A 294 -11.22 30.77 3.72
N ALA A 295 -10.24 31.25 4.48
CA ALA A 295 -10.41 31.69 5.86
C ALA A 295 -11.48 32.81 5.97
N GLU A 296 -11.39 33.84 5.12
CA GLU A 296 -12.39 34.92 5.04
C GLU A 296 -13.80 34.39 4.77
N ARG A 297 -13.94 33.38 3.90
CA ARG A 297 -15.24 32.80 3.53
C ARG A 297 -15.84 31.96 4.64
N PHE A 298 -15.03 31.16 5.31
CA PHE A 298 -15.47 30.39 6.47
C PHE A 298 -15.85 31.29 7.65
N SER A 299 -15.07 32.35 7.90
CA SER A 299 -15.37 33.36 8.92
C SER A 299 -16.66 34.13 8.60
N ALA A 300 -16.79 34.66 7.38
CA ALA A 300 -17.98 35.38 6.98
C ALA A 300 -19.26 34.51 7.07
N ALA A 301 -19.14 33.22 6.73
CA ALA A 301 -20.26 32.29 6.87
C ALA A 301 -20.63 32.04 8.34
N ALA A 302 -19.65 31.92 9.24
CA ALA A 302 -19.89 31.81 10.67
C ALA A 302 -20.56 33.08 11.24
N ASP A 303 -20.08 34.26 10.86
CA ASP A 303 -20.64 35.53 11.30
C ASP A 303 -22.10 35.73 10.85
N THR A 304 -22.42 35.41 9.58
CA THR A 304 -23.81 35.49 9.09
C THR A 304 -24.78 34.57 9.82
N ASP A 305 -24.30 33.43 10.32
CA ASP A 305 -25.13 32.47 11.06
C ASP A 305 -25.35 32.91 12.52
N SER A 306 -24.34 33.54 13.14
CA SER A 306 -24.46 34.09 14.49
C SER A 306 -25.40 35.31 14.57
N GLY A 307 -25.51 36.12 13.50
CA GLY A 307 -26.37 37.30 13.44
C GLY A 307 -27.88 37.02 13.30
N ALA A 308 -28.27 35.78 12.97
CA ALA A 308 -29.68 35.40 12.80
C ALA A 308 -30.42 35.15 14.13
N SER A 309 -29.72 35.12 15.28
CA SER A 309 -30.33 34.89 16.59
C SER A 309 -30.82 36.15 17.33
N ASP A 310 -30.61 37.36 16.77
CA ASP A 310 -30.80 38.62 17.52
C ASP A 310 -31.94 39.54 17.02
N SER A 311 -32.88 39.03 16.21
CA SER A 311 -34.10 39.79 15.87
C SER A 311 -35.38 39.12 16.32
N SER A 312 -36.02 39.76 17.31
CA SER A 312 -37.40 39.61 17.82
C SER A 312 -37.75 38.38 18.66
N ALA A 313 -37.33 38.39 19.92
CA ALA A 313 -38.12 37.81 21.01
C ALA A 313 -39.26 38.78 21.39
N ALA A 314 -40.38 38.67 20.69
CA ALA A 314 -41.68 39.12 21.18
C ALA A 314 -42.73 38.09 20.75
N ASP A 315 -43.44 37.59 21.75
CA ASP A 315 -44.59 36.69 21.72
C ASP A 315 -44.33 35.18 21.53
N GLY A 316 -44.80 34.43 22.54
CA GLY A 316 -44.54 33.02 22.71
C GLY A 316 -45.36 32.13 21.77
N GLU A 317 -44.65 31.36 20.96
CA GLU A 317 -44.98 30.02 20.51
C GLU A 317 -43.65 29.31 20.19
N ALA A 318 -43.56 28.02 20.48
CA ALA A 318 -42.31 27.25 20.52
C ALA A 318 -41.42 27.46 19.27
N ALA A 319 -40.25 28.07 19.48
CA ALA A 319 -39.25 28.32 18.45
C ALA A 319 -38.78 27.00 17.83
N VAL A 320 -39.14 26.80 16.56
CA VAL A 320 -38.62 25.73 15.72
C VAL A 320 -37.24 26.15 15.21
N SER A 321 -36.20 25.42 15.63
CA SER A 321 -34.91 25.21 14.97
C SER A 321 -34.08 26.45 14.60
N ALA A 322 -33.48 27.11 15.60
CA ALA A 322 -32.29 27.93 15.35
C ALA A 322 -31.14 26.99 14.94
N VAL A 323 -30.56 27.20 13.74
CA VAL A 323 -29.39 26.43 13.31
C VAL A 323 -28.22 26.87 14.21
N PRO A 324 -27.51 25.94 14.88
CA PRO A 324 -26.38 26.31 15.74
C PRO A 324 -25.32 27.10 14.96
N ASP A 325 -24.69 28.05 15.65
CA ASP A 325 -23.55 28.83 15.16
C ASP A 325 -22.49 27.93 14.49
N ARG A 326 -21.90 28.36 13.37
CA ARG A 326 -21.01 27.51 12.57
C ARG A 326 -19.62 27.43 13.22
N GLY A 327 -19.36 26.34 13.94
CA GLY A 327 -18.02 26.03 14.45
C GLY A 327 -17.06 25.56 13.34
N PHE A 328 -15.78 25.85 13.51
CA PHE A 328 -14.70 25.34 12.65
C PHE A 328 -14.33 23.92 13.07
N VAL A 329 -14.44 22.96 12.16
CA VAL A 329 -14.10 21.55 12.40
C VAL A 329 -12.88 21.15 11.58
N PHE A 330 -11.80 20.81 12.27
CA PHE A 330 -10.56 20.27 11.70
C PHE A 330 -10.47 18.78 12.00
N VAL A 331 -10.13 17.98 11.01
CA VAL A 331 -9.96 16.53 11.17
C VAL A 331 -8.54 16.15 10.77
N SER A 332 -7.79 15.52 11.67
CA SER A 332 -6.59 14.74 11.31
C SER A 332 -6.91 13.26 11.28
N ALA A 333 -6.41 12.53 10.27
CA ALA A 333 -6.59 11.10 10.16
C ALA A 333 -5.27 10.36 9.87
N GLU A 334 -4.90 9.51 10.82
CA GLU A 334 -3.63 8.79 10.82
C GLU A 334 -3.53 7.72 9.72
N GLY A 335 -2.30 7.43 9.29
CA GLY A 335 -2.00 6.28 8.44
C GLY A 335 -2.07 4.94 9.18
N GLY A 336 -2.22 3.84 8.42
CA GLY A 336 -2.36 2.49 8.98
C GLY A 336 -2.93 1.45 7.99
N GLY A 337 -2.70 1.65 6.69
CA GLY A 337 -3.22 0.77 5.63
C GLY A 337 -4.76 0.74 5.55
N ILE A 338 -5.32 -0.39 5.11
CA ILE A 338 -6.77 -0.52 4.90
C ILE A 338 -7.58 -0.39 6.21
N ARG A 339 -6.95 -0.70 7.36
CA ARG A 339 -7.56 -0.55 8.68
C ARG A 339 -7.86 0.92 8.98
N ALA A 340 -6.86 1.78 8.82
CA ALA A 340 -7.03 3.22 8.97
C ALA A 340 -8.02 3.80 7.95
N ALA A 341 -8.05 3.27 6.72
CA ALA A 341 -9.04 3.66 5.72
C ALA A 341 -10.48 3.34 6.16
N ALA A 342 -10.71 2.10 6.62
CA ALA A 342 -12.01 1.67 7.15
C ALA A 342 -12.43 2.47 8.38
N TRP A 343 -11.52 2.70 9.33
CA TRP A 343 -11.81 3.46 10.55
C TRP A 343 -12.10 4.93 10.26
N THR A 344 -11.29 5.56 9.39
CA THR A 344 -11.51 6.96 8.99
C THR A 344 -12.86 7.14 8.30
N ALA A 345 -13.21 6.24 7.37
CA ALA A 345 -14.53 6.26 6.74
C ALA A 345 -15.66 6.00 7.75
N GLN A 346 -15.47 5.08 8.69
CA GLN A 346 -16.43 4.80 9.78
C GLN A 346 -16.69 6.04 10.64
N VAL A 347 -15.63 6.73 11.09
CA VAL A 347 -15.76 7.92 11.94
C VAL A 347 -16.41 9.07 11.18
N LEU A 348 -15.92 9.39 9.97
CA LEU A 348 -16.46 10.51 9.18
C LEU A 348 -17.93 10.28 8.78
N ALA A 349 -18.25 9.08 8.30
CA ALA A 349 -19.63 8.73 7.94
C ALA A 349 -20.53 8.64 9.17
N GLY A 350 -20.04 8.07 10.27
CA GLY A 350 -20.78 7.94 11.53
C GLY A 350 -21.09 9.28 12.18
N LEU A 351 -20.13 10.22 12.21
CA LEU A 351 -20.35 11.58 12.69
C LEU A 351 -21.34 12.35 11.80
N THR A 352 -21.25 12.16 10.48
CA THR A 352 -22.23 12.73 9.54
C THR A 352 -23.63 12.19 9.82
N GLU A 353 -23.77 10.88 10.05
CA GLU A 353 -25.05 10.24 10.37
C GLU A 353 -25.65 10.76 11.69
N GLU A 354 -24.82 10.94 12.73
CA GLU A 354 -25.28 11.48 14.01
C GLU A 354 -25.66 12.95 13.96
N ALA A 355 -24.89 13.75 13.21
CA ALA A 355 -25.16 15.17 13.05
C ALA A 355 -26.51 15.43 12.35
N ALA A 356 -26.97 14.51 11.51
CA ALA A 356 -28.31 14.58 10.90
C ALA A 356 -29.44 14.54 11.95
N GLY A 357 -29.20 13.94 13.14
CA GLY A 357 -30.16 13.96 14.25
C GLY A 357 -30.22 15.29 15.01
N ILE A 358 -29.27 16.21 14.79
CA ILE A 358 -29.20 17.51 15.47
C ILE A 358 -30.05 18.56 14.73
N ALA A 359 -30.09 18.52 13.39
CA ALA A 359 -30.89 19.42 12.57
C ALA A 359 -32.00 18.64 11.85
N ALA A 360 -33.26 18.80 12.29
CA ALA A 360 -34.41 18.11 11.71
C ALA A 360 -34.74 18.59 10.27
N SER A 361 -34.30 19.78 9.90
CA SER A 361 -34.40 20.36 8.56
C SER A 361 -33.23 21.31 8.31
N GLY A 362 -32.47 21.10 7.23
CA GLY A 362 -31.35 21.97 6.83
C GLY A 362 -30.03 21.22 6.57
N PRO A 363 -28.92 21.96 6.37
CA PRO A 363 -27.62 21.37 6.09
C PRO A 363 -27.11 20.59 7.30
N ASN A 364 -26.39 19.50 7.03
CA ASN A 364 -25.80 18.67 8.07
C ASN A 364 -24.77 19.47 8.89
N PRO A 365 -24.93 19.62 10.22
CA PRO A 365 -24.05 20.48 11.03
C PRO A 365 -22.57 20.10 10.99
N PHE A 366 -22.27 18.80 10.87
CA PHE A 366 -20.89 18.33 10.77
C PHE A 366 -20.28 18.71 9.42
N LEU A 367 -20.95 18.38 8.31
CA LEU A 367 -20.48 18.72 6.97
C LEU A 367 -20.37 20.24 6.76
N ARG A 368 -21.30 21.00 7.35
CA ARG A 368 -21.28 22.46 7.33
C ARG A 368 -20.07 23.03 8.09
N GLY A 369 -19.74 22.49 9.26
CA GLY A 369 -18.59 22.93 10.06
C GLY A 369 -17.23 22.45 9.55
N LEU A 370 -17.22 21.40 8.72
CA LEU A 370 -16.00 20.76 8.21
C LEU A 370 -15.13 21.74 7.41
N THR A 371 -14.09 22.24 8.07
CA THR A 371 -13.18 23.27 7.55
C THR A 371 -11.97 22.62 6.88
N MET A 372 -11.42 21.56 7.48
CA MET A 372 -10.23 20.91 6.97
C MET A 372 -10.20 19.42 7.29
N ILE A 373 -9.69 18.62 6.34
CA ILE A 373 -9.22 17.26 6.57
C ILE A 373 -7.74 17.20 6.20
N SER A 374 -6.88 16.91 7.17
CA SER A 374 -5.51 16.47 6.91
C SER A 374 -5.41 14.98 7.18
N SER A 375 -4.84 14.21 6.26
CA SER A 375 -4.73 12.77 6.45
C SER A 375 -3.52 12.17 5.78
N THR A 376 -3.16 10.98 6.23
CA THR A 376 -1.95 10.27 5.79
C THR A 376 -2.27 8.83 5.44
N SER A 377 -1.64 8.29 4.39
CA SER A 377 -1.72 6.88 4.01
C SER A 377 -3.16 6.32 3.95
N GLY A 378 -3.44 5.26 4.70
CA GLY A 378 -4.78 4.69 4.87
C GLY A 378 -5.86 5.71 5.26
N GLY A 379 -5.56 6.67 6.14
CA GLY A 379 -6.46 7.76 6.50
C GLY A 379 -6.86 8.63 5.29
N SER A 380 -5.93 8.85 4.34
CA SER A 380 -6.25 9.53 3.08
C SER A 380 -7.15 8.71 2.17
N VAL A 381 -6.99 7.39 2.14
CA VAL A 381 -7.88 6.49 1.37
C VAL A 381 -9.31 6.53 1.93
N GLY A 382 -9.47 6.46 3.26
CA GLY A 382 -10.77 6.59 3.92
C GLY A 382 -11.41 7.97 3.71
N SER A 383 -10.60 9.03 3.81
CA SER A 383 -11.03 10.41 3.54
C SER A 383 -11.50 10.59 2.09
N HIS A 384 -10.80 9.99 1.12
CA HIS A 384 -11.16 10.00 -0.29
C HIS A 384 -12.56 9.41 -0.52
N PHE A 385 -12.86 8.22 -0.01
CA PHE A 385 -14.20 7.62 -0.15
C PHE A 385 -15.31 8.48 0.47
N PHE A 386 -15.02 9.06 1.64
CA PHE A 386 -15.95 9.96 2.31
C PHE A 386 -16.24 11.20 1.47
N LEU A 387 -15.20 11.92 1.02
CA LEU A 387 -15.32 13.14 0.22
C LEU A 387 -16.07 12.89 -1.09
N GLU A 388 -15.78 11.80 -1.80
CA GLU A 388 -16.50 11.40 -3.02
C GLU A 388 -18.00 11.15 -2.76
N GLY A 389 -18.30 10.55 -1.61
CA GLY A 389 -19.66 10.28 -1.18
C GLY A 389 -20.45 11.55 -0.85
N VAL A 390 -19.81 12.54 -0.21
CA VAL A 390 -20.49 13.72 0.37
C VAL A 390 -20.34 15.02 -0.42
N ARG A 391 -19.50 15.08 -1.47
CA ARG A 391 -19.20 16.34 -2.17
C ARG A 391 -20.39 17.13 -2.75
N ASP A 392 -21.49 16.44 -3.11
CA ASP A 392 -22.72 17.10 -3.60
C ASP A 392 -23.75 17.33 -2.47
N HIS A 393 -23.42 16.89 -1.25
CA HIS A 393 -24.30 16.78 -0.09
C HIS A 393 -23.84 17.70 1.07
N PHE A 394 -23.04 18.73 0.76
CA PHE A 394 -22.69 19.76 1.74
C PHE A 394 -23.90 20.65 2.11
N VAL A 395 -24.95 20.63 1.29
CA VAL A 395 -26.21 21.38 1.51
C VAL A 395 -27.36 20.45 1.91
N GLU A 396 -27.52 19.31 1.25
CA GLU A 396 -28.52 18.28 1.60
C GLU A 396 -27.84 17.09 2.29
N PRO A 397 -28.35 16.58 3.43
CA PRO A 397 -27.69 15.50 4.14
C PRO A 397 -27.69 14.20 3.32
N PRO A 398 -26.55 13.47 3.26
CA PRO A 398 -26.48 12.22 2.53
C PRO A 398 -27.40 11.14 3.16
N SER A 399 -27.96 10.26 2.33
CA SER A 399 -28.78 9.15 2.82
C SER A 399 -27.95 8.14 3.64
N ARG A 400 -28.60 7.41 4.56
CA ARG A 400 -27.95 6.33 5.31
C ARG A 400 -27.36 5.26 4.42
N GLU A 401 -28.05 4.89 3.34
CA GLU A 401 -27.56 3.93 2.35
C GLU A 401 -26.25 4.41 1.69
N ARG A 402 -26.13 5.71 1.41
CA ARG A 402 -24.90 6.30 0.86
C ARG A 402 -23.77 6.25 1.88
N LEU A 403 -24.03 6.58 3.14
CA LEU A 403 -23.02 6.50 4.21
C LEU A 403 -22.56 5.05 4.44
N GLU A 404 -23.46 4.08 4.34
CA GLU A 404 -23.11 2.65 4.40
C GLU A 404 -22.28 2.19 3.20
N ALA A 405 -22.59 2.69 2.01
CA ALA A 405 -21.82 2.40 0.80
C ALA A 405 -20.40 2.97 0.87
N ILE A 406 -20.21 4.17 1.46
CA ILE A 406 -18.88 4.75 1.74
C ILE A 406 -18.08 3.83 2.67
N ARG A 407 -18.67 3.39 3.78
CA ARG A 407 -18.02 2.46 4.73
C ARG A 407 -17.64 1.16 4.06
N THR A 408 -18.55 0.59 3.27
CA THR A 408 -18.34 -0.66 2.54
C THR A 408 -17.17 -0.51 1.56
N ALA A 409 -17.15 0.55 0.75
CA ALA A 409 -16.10 0.79 -0.22
C ALA A 409 -14.72 0.96 0.45
N ALA A 410 -14.63 1.70 1.56
CA ALA A 410 -13.37 1.89 2.29
C ALA A 410 -12.81 0.60 2.92
N THR A 411 -13.64 -0.43 3.10
CA THR A 411 -13.23 -1.76 3.60
C THR A 411 -12.89 -2.77 2.51
N ALA A 412 -13.12 -2.41 1.24
CA ALA A 412 -12.94 -3.32 0.12
C ALA A 412 -11.46 -3.49 -0.24
N SER A 413 -11.07 -4.73 -0.56
CA SER A 413 -9.68 -5.11 -0.80
C SER A 413 -9.13 -4.50 -2.10
N GLY A 414 -7.91 -3.94 -2.04
CA GLY A 414 -7.13 -3.54 -3.21
C GLY A 414 -6.09 -4.58 -3.65
N LEU A 415 -6.10 -5.76 -3.00
CA LEU A 415 -5.03 -6.75 -3.13
C LEU A 415 -4.97 -7.38 -4.52
N ASP A 416 -6.10 -7.75 -5.11
CA ASP A 416 -6.14 -8.36 -6.43
C ASP A 416 -5.58 -7.43 -7.50
N ALA A 417 -5.92 -6.15 -7.42
CA ALA A 417 -5.42 -5.13 -8.34
C ALA A 417 -3.91 -4.91 -8.19
N THR A 418 -3.44 -4.86 -6.94
CA THR A 418 -2.01 -4.72 -6.64
C THR A 418 -1.21 -5.94 -7.13
N ALA A 419 -1.69 -7.15 -6.83
CA ALA A 419 -1.05 -8.40 -7.24
C ALA A 419 -1.04 -8.55 -8.77
N TRP A 420 -2.15 -8.22 -9.44
CA TRP A 420 -2.22 -8.19 -10.90
C TRP A 420 -1.20 -7.22 -11.49
N GLY A 421 -1.16 -5.98 -10.97
CA GLY A 421 -0.21 -4.97 -11.42
C GLY A 421 1.25 -5.37 -11.23
N LEU A 422 1.56 -6.00 -10.10
CA LEU A 422 2.90 -6.49 -9.79
C LEU A 422 3.35 -7.57 -10.78
N VAL A 423 2.52 -8.60 -10.97
CA VAL A 423 2.95 -9.77 -11.75
C VAL A 423 2.88 -9.53 -13.25
N TYR A 424 2.03 -8.63 -13.75
CA TYR A 424 1.86 -8.37 -15.18
C TYR A 424 2.59 -7.10 -15.63
N PRO A 425 2.02 -5.87 -15.52
CA PRO A 425 2.66 -4.70 -16.10
C PRO A 425 4.01 -4.36 -15.47
N ASP A 426 4.17 -4.51 -14.16
CA ASP A 426 5.43 -4.15 -13.47
C ASP A 426 6.54 -5.15 -13.76
N PHE A 427 6.22 -6.45 -13.77
CA PHE A 427 7.19 -7.49 -14.14
C PHE A 427 7.70 -7.32 -15.58
N VAL A 428 6.82 -6.93 -16.52
CA VAL A 428 7.24 -6.61 -17.89
C VAL A 428 8.07 -5.32 -17.92
N ARG A 429 7.65 -4.28 -17.17
CA ARG A 429 8.36 -2.99 -17.06
C ARG A 429 9.79 -3.18 -16.56
N LEU A 430 10.00 -4.12 -15.63
CA LEU A 430 11.30 -4.44 -15.03
C LEU A 430 12.41 -4.74 -16.04
N PHE A 431 12.07 -5.44 -17.13
CA PHE A 431 13.04 -5.87 -18.15
C PHE A 431 12.92 -5.08 -19.45
N PHE A 432 11.70 -4.75 -19.87
CA PHE A 432 11.45 -4.19 -21.21
C PHE A 432 11.02 -2.72 -21.20
N GLY A 433 10.68 -2.16 -20.03
CA GLY A 433 10.01 -0.86 -19.95
C GLY A 433 8.66 -0.85 -20.68
N TRP A 434 8.06 0.34 -20.78
CA TRP A 434 6.87 0.58 -21.59
C TRP A 434 7.09 1.80 -22.47
N ARG A 435 6.56 1.76 -23.70
CA ARG A 435 6.52 2.97 -24.50
C ARG A 435 5.69 4.05 -23.79
N GLN A 436 6.14 5.28 -23.91
CA GLN A 436 5.49 6.46 -23.33
C GLN A 436 4.13 6.79 -23.96
N ASP A 437 3.62 5.94 -24.87
CA ASP A 437 2.38 6.10 -25.64
C ASP A 437 1.11 5.88 -24.79
N GLY A 438 1.11 6.36 -23.55
CA GLY A 438 -0.08 6.49 -22.70
C GLY A 438 -0.42 5.27 -21.85
N ARG A 439 0.32 4.15 -21.96
CA ARG A 439 0.13 3.00 -21.07
C ARG A 439 0.76 3.23 -19.69
N ARG A 440 -0.02 3.93 -18.87
CA ARG A 440 0.15 4.20 -17.44
C ARG A 440 -0.08 2.98 -16.54
N THR A 441 -0.29 1.81 -17.14
CA THR A 441 -0.62 0.58 -16.43
C THR A 441 0.55 0.12 -15.57
N ASP A 442 0.35 0.15 -14.26
CA ASP A 442 1.19 -0.45 -13.23
C ASP A 442 0.32 -0.84 -12.02
N ARG A 443 0.92 -1.37 -10.95
CA ARG A 443 0.18 -1.73 -9.74
C ARG A 443 -0.48 -0.54 -9.02
N GLY A 444 0.04 0.68 -9.16
CA GLY A 444 -0.57 1.88 -8.60
C GLY A 444 -1.82 2.29 -9.38
N TRP A 445 -1.74 2.29 -10.71
CA TRP A 445 -2.88 2.52 -11.59
C TRP A 445 -3.98 1.48 -11.41
N ALA A 446 -3.61 0.19 -11.30
CA ALA A 446 -4.59 -0.87 -11.08
C ALA A 446 -5.34 -0.68 -9.76
N LEU A 447 -4.65 -0.24 -8.70
CA LEU A 447 -5.23 0.07 -7.41
C LEU A 447 -6.21 1.25 -7.49
N GLU A 448 -5.88 2.33 -8.20
CA GLU A 448 -6.80 3.45 -8.44
C GLU A 448 -8.06 3.01 -9.19
N ARG A 449 -7.93 2.14 -10.20
CA ARG A 449 -9.09 1.56 -10.91
C ARG A 449 -9.97 0.73 -9.98
N ALA A 450 -9.38 -0.02 -9.04
CA ALA A 450 -10.14 -0.76 -8.05
C ALA A 450 -10.96 0.16 -7.14
N TRP A 451 -10.36 1.28 -6.70
CA TRP A 451 -11.10 2.27 -5.91
C TRP A 451 -12.22 2.93 -6.70
N GLN A 452 -12.01 3.21 -7.99
CA GLN A 452 -13.07 3.74 -8.85
C GLN A 452 -14.23 2.75 -9.05
N GLU A 453 -13.94 1.46 -9.20
CA GLU A 453 -14.96 0.42 -9.24
C GLU A 453 -15.75 0.36 -7.93
N GLN A 454 -15.07 0.48 -6.78
CA GLN A 454 -15.72 0.53 -5.47
C GLN A 454 -16.62 1.77 -5.32
N LEU A 455 -16.21 2.92 -5.87
CA LEU A 455 -17.03 4.14 -5.92
C LEU A 455 -18.29 3.96 -6.77
N ALA A 456 -18.25 3.16 -7.83
CA ALA A 456 -19.39 2.97 -8.74
C ALA A 456 -20.65 2.47 -8.01
N SER A 457 -20.50 1.81 -6.85
CA SER A 457 -21.62 1.38 -5.99
C SER A 457 -22.52 2.52 -5.49
N PHE A 458 -21.99 3.73 -5.32
CA PHE A 458 -22.76 4.92 -4.88
C PHE A 458 -22.55 6.16 -5.76
N ARG A 459 -21.69 6.06 -6.77
CA ARG A 459 -21.35 7.07 -7.78
C ARG A 459 -21.22 6.50 -9.21
N PRO A 460 -22.22 5.77 -9.76
CA PRO A 460 -22.08 5.01 -11.02
C PRO A 460 -21.97 5.84 -12.32
N ALA A 461 -22.06 7.18 -12.27
CA ALA A 461 -22.28 8.02 -13.45
C ALA A 461 -21.51 9.35 -13.46
N VAL A 462 -20.57 9.57 -12.55
CA VAL A 462 -19.87 10.86 -12.43
C VAL A 462 -18.36 10.63 -12.49
N GLN A 463 -17.66 11.53 -13.18
CA GLN A 463 -16.20 11.55 -13.14
C GLN A 463 -15.71 11.68 -11.68
N PRO A 464 -14.63 10.98 -11.30
CA PRO A 464 -13.97 11.16 -10.01
C PRO A 464 -13.71 12.64 -9.73
N ALA A 465 -13.81 13.04 -8.46
CA ALA A 465 -13.55 14.43 -8.09
C ALA A 465 -12.07 14.72 -8.31
N ARG A 466 -11.79 15.92 -8.79
CA ARG A 466 -10.44 16.46 -8.86
C ARG A 466 -10.18 17.40 -7.70
N LEU A 467 -8.91 17.68 -7.43
CA LEU A 467 -8.53 18.68 -6.43
C LEU A 467 -9.10 20.06 -6.76
N SER A 468 -9.21 20.43 -8.05
CA SER A 468 -9.84 21.68 -8.48
C SER A 468 -11.33 21.77 -8.16
N ASP A 469 -12.06 20.65 -8.18
CA ASP A 469 -13.48 20.61 -7.78
C ASP A 469 -13.63 20.95 -6.29
N LEU A 470 -12.77 20.36 -5.45
CA LEU A 470 -12.73 20.63 -4.02
C LEU A 470 -12.22 22.05 -3.74
N ALA A 471 -11.29 22.57 -4.53
CA ALA A 471 -10.76 23.92 -4.38
C ALA A 471 -11.89 24.95 -4.56
N ARG A 472 -12.72 24.78 -5.59
CA ARG A 472 -13.91 25.61 -5.82
C ARG A 472 -14.92 25.52 -4.67
N ALA A 473 -15.22 24.31 -4.21
CA ALA A 473 -16.12 24.11 -3.07
C ALA A 473 -15.62 24.78 -1.78
N ALA A 474 -14.30 24.75 -1.52
CA ALA A 474 -13.68 25.42 -0.38
C ALA A 474 -13.68 26.95 -0.54
N ALA A 475 -13.40 27.46 -1.75
CA ALA A 475 -13.46 28.89 -2.05
C ALA A 475 -14.86 29.49 -1.88
N ASP A 476 -15.91 28.67 -2.07
CA ASP A 476 -17.30 29.05 -1.87
C ASP A 476 -17.77 28.84 -0.41
N GLY A 477 -16.91 28.30 0.47
CA GLY A 477 -17.22 28.07 1.88
C GLY A 477 -18.11 26.86 2.16
N HIS A 478 -18.22 25.91 1.21
CA HIS A 478 -19.08 24.73 1.30
C HIS A 478 -18.32 23.41 1.49
N GLY A 479 -17.06 23.32 1.05
CA GLY A 479 -16.23 22.12 1.17
C GLY A 479 -14.94 22.38 1.98
N PRO A 480 -14.29 21.33 2.49
CA PRO A 480 -13.10 21.50 3.31
C PRO A 480 -11.83 21.77 2.49
N ILE A 481 -10.85 22.35 3.16
CA ILE A 481 -9.45 22.20 2.78
C ILE A 481 -9.06 20.73 2.97
N VAL A 482 -8.44 20.13 1.97
CA VAL A 482 -7.96 18.74 2.02
C VAL A 482 -6.45 18.77 1.87
N VAL A 483 -5.75 18.14 2.79
CA VAL A 483 -4.30 17.92 2.72
C VAL A 483 -4.04 16.44 2.87
N PHE A 484 -3.62 15.80 1.79
CA PHE A 484 -3.11 14.43 1.83
C PHE A 484 -1.59 14.49 1.92
N ASN A 485 -1.06 14.05 3.06
CA ASN A 485 0.37 14.15 3.36
C ASN A 485 1.16 13.07 2.60
N SER A 486 2.27 13.48 2.00
CA SER A 486 3.21 12.62 1.29
C SER A 486 4.63 13.01 1.69
N THR A 487 5.61 12.22 1.28
CA THR A 487 7.03 12.48 1.53
C THR A 487 7.80 12.37 0.22
N VAL A 488 8.79 13.25 0.03
CA VAL A 488 9.75 13.13 -1.08
C VAL A 488 10.86 12.17 -0.66
N PRO A 489 11.04 11.02 -1.32
CA PRO A 489 11.96 9.98 -0.84
C PRO A 489 13.43 10.40 -0.90
N GLY A 490 13.82 11.25 -1.86
CA GLY A 490 15.21 11.69 -2.01
C GLY A 490 15.68 12.63 -0.90
N SER A 491 14.83 13.58 -0.48
CA SER A 491 15.17 14.59 0.54
C SER A 491 14.59 14.30 1.92
N GLY A 492 13.55 13.47 2.01
CA GLY A 492 12.74 13.28 3.20
C GLY A 492 11.84 14.49 3.52
N ASP A 493 11.69 15.44 2.61
CA ASP A 493 10.85 16.62 2.81
C ASP A 493 9.36 16.24 2.82
N PRO A 494 8.53 16.90 3.66
CA PRO A 494 7.09 16.75 3.57
C PRO A 494 6.59 17.29 2.23
N ALA A 495 5.65 16.58 1.62
CA ALA A 495 4.94 17.03 0.44
C ALA A 495 3.43 17.04 0.71
N TRP A 496 2.78 18.20 0.54
CA TRP A 496 1.34 18.34 0.79
C TRP A 496 0.58 18.37 -0.52
N ILE A 497 -0.29 17.38 -0.71
CA ILE A 497 -1.17 17.31 -1.87
C ILE A 497 -2.50 17.89 -1.45
N SER A 498 -2.83 19.07 -1.99
CA SER A 498 -3.95 19.87 -1.49
C SER A 498 -4.75 20.58 -2.58
N ASN A 499 -6.02 20.86 -2.26
CA ASN A 499 -6.89 21.76 -3.01
C ASN A 499 -6.69 23.25 -2.62
N ALA A 500 -5.84 23.56 -1.64
CA ALA A 500 -5.50 24.93 -1.24
C ALA A 500 -4.03 25.28 -1.53
N ASP A 501 -3.74 26.57 -1.69
CA ASP A 501 -2.39 27.05 -1.97
C ASP A 501 -1.53 27.17 -0.71
N TYR A 502 -0.67 26.17 -0.51
CA TYR A 502 0.35 26.13 0.53
C TYR A 502 1.75 26.58 0.06
N SER A 503 1.90 27.05 -1.19
CA SER A 503 3.21 27.33 -1.82
C SER A 503 4.11 28.31 -1.09
N LYS A 504 3.55 29.09 -0.17
CA LYS A 504 4.27 30.04 0.69
C LYS A 504 4.96 29.40 1.90
N ILE A 505 4.76 28.10 2.15
CA ILE A 505 5.40 27.37 3.25
C ILE A 505 6.72 26.78 2.75
N PRO A 506 7.89 27.34 3.15
CA PRO A 506 9.18 27.03 2.52
C PRO A 506 9.71 25.62 2.80
N ALA A 507 9.29 25.01 3.92
CA ALA A 507 9.78 23.72 4.39
C ALA A 507 8.99 22.52 3.84
N VAL A 508 7.94 22.77 3.05
CA VAL A 508 7.07 21.76 2.45
C VAL A 508 7.26 21.81 0.94
N GLN A 509 7.48 20.66 0.32
CA GLN A 509 7.43 20.58 -1.14
C GLN A 509 5.99 20.61 -1.61
N HIS A 510 5.73 21.54 -2.51
CA HIS A 510 4.46 21.67 -3.19
C HIS A 510 4.70 21.12 -4.60
N PRO A 511 4.38 19.84 -4.91
CA PRO A 511 4.25 19.44 -6.30
C PRO A 511 3.43 20.53 -6.98
N GLY A 512 3.98 21.13 -8.04
CA GLY A 512 3.33 22.25 -8.71
C GLY A 512 1.93 21.86 -9.20
N LEU A 513 0.92 22.08 -8.34
CA LEU A 513 -0.52 22.17 -8.57
C LEU A 513 -1.04 21.39 -9.78
N TYR A 514 -0.76 20.09 -9.77
CA TYR A 514 -1.33 19.17 -10.73
C TYR A 514 -2.80 18.98 -10.37
N ASP A 515 -3.70 19.32 -11.28
CA ASP A 515 -5.09 18.95 -11.10
C ASP A 515 -5.23 17.45 -11.36
N ILE A 516 -5.28 16.70 -10.27
CA ILE A 516 -5.34 15.23 -10.24
C ILE A 516 -6.65 14.76 -9.62
N ASP A 517 -7.02 13.52 -9.95
CA ASP A 517 -8.14 12.85 -9.30
C ASP A 517 -7.85 12.67 -7.79
N LEU A 518 -8.90 12.74 -6.98
CA LEU A 518 -8.80 12.58 -5.53
C LEU A 518 -8.29 11.18 -5.14
N ALA A 519 -8.61 10.16 -5.95
CA ALA A 519 -8.05 8.81 -5.83
C ALA A 519 -6.53 8.82 -6.02
N THR A 520 -6.02 9.56 -7.02
CA THR A 520 -4.57 9.70 -7.23
C THR A 520 -3.93 10.45 -6.07
N ALA A 521 -4.53 11.55 -5.59
CA ALA A 521 -4.03 12.28 -4.42
C ALA A 521 -3.93 11.37 -3.18
N ALA A 522 -4.97 10.55 -2.93
CA ALA A 522 -4.96 9.59 -1.83
C ALA A 522 -3.90 8.50 -2.04
N ARG A 523 -3.70 8.02 -3.27
CA ARG A 523 -2.65 7.03 -3.57
C ARG A 523 -1.25 7.59 -3.32
N LEU A 524 -0.98 8.83 -3.71
CA LEU A 524 0.32 9.47 -3.50
C LEU A 524 0.64 9.57 -1.99
N SER A 525 -0.36 9.89 -1.16
CA SER A 525 -0.25 9.85 0.30
C SER A 525 -0.08 8.44 0.87
N ALA A 526 -0.66 7.41 0.23
CA ALA A 526 -0.57 6.00 0.59
C ALA A 526 0.46 5.19 -0.22
N THR A 527 1.51 5.86 -0.72
CA THR A 527 2.50 5.21 -1.57
C THR A 527 3.57 4.49 -0.75
N PHE A 528 3.35 3.22 -0.48
CA PHE A 528 4.35 2.35 0.12
C PHE A 528 5.03 1.51 -0.97
N PRO A 529 6.31 1.76 -1.33
CA PRO A 529 6.97 1.20 -2.52
C PRO A 529 6.84 -0.33 -2.74
N ILE A 530 6.71 -1.09 -1.65
CA ILE A 530 6.51 -2.54 -1.70
C ILE A 530 5.11 -2.90 -2.23
N VAL A 531 4.10 -2.08 -1.93
CA VAL A 531 2.69 -2.28 -2.28
C VAL A 531 2.32 -1.49 -3.54
N SER A 532 2.58 -0.19 -3.57
CA SER A 532 2.31 0.70 -4.70
C SER A 532 3.60 1.38 -5.12
N PRO A 533 3.81 1.65 -6.42
CA PRO A 533 5.09 2.19 -6.87
C PRO A 533 5.21 3.67 -6.50
N SER A 534 6.42 4.12 -6.20
CA SER A 534 6.73 5.56 -6.08
C SER A 534 6.61 6.22 -7.44
N PRO A 535 5.56 7.04 -7.67
CA PRO A 535 5.30 7.61 -8.97
C PRO A 535 5.81 9.06 -9.02
N ARG A 536 5.86 9.60 -10.23
CA ARG A 536 6.15 11.01 -10.49
C ARG A 536 5.22 11.58 -11.56
N PRO A 537 5.07 12.90 -11.69
CA PRO A 537 4.34 13.48 -12.81
C PRO A 537 5.02 13.12 -14.14
N PRO A 538 4.26 12.95 -15.24
CA PRO A 538 4.82 12.68 -16.56
C PRO A 538 5.49 13.94 -17.11
N VAL A 539 6.74 13.87 -17.59
CA VAL A 539 7.46 15.05 -18.12
C VAL A 539 6.79 15.57 -19.40
N PRO A 540 6.25 16.80 -19.44
CA PRO A 540 5.72 17.37 -20.67
C PRO A 540 6.85 17.99 -21.51
N GLY A 541 7.17 17.38 -22.67
CA GLY A 541 8.06 17.98 -23.69
C GLY A 541 9.46 18.43 -23.20
N ASP A 542 10.15 19.25 -24.01
CA ASP A 542 11.54 19.75 -23.77
C ASP A 542 11.74 20.62 -22.51
N SER A 543 10.69 20.83 -21.71
CA SER A 543 10.76 21.51 -20.41
C SER A 543 11.29 20.58 -19.32
N ARG A 544 12.62 20.47 -19.24
CA ARG A 544 13.35 19.82 -18.13
C ARG A 544 13.14 20.50 -16.77
N ASP A 545 12.51 21.67 -16.72
CA ASP A 545 12.38 22.48 -15.51
C ASP A 545 11.10 22.18 -14.70
N VAL A 546 10.22 21.28 -15.16
CA VAL A 546 9.01 20.91 -14.41
C VAL A 546 9.21 19.57 -13.69
N TYR A 547 9.89 19.68 -12.54
CA TYR A 547 9.88 18.82 -11.35
C TYR A 547 9.78 17.28 -11.55
N ASP A 548 10.94 16.63 -11.56
CA ASP A 548 11.13 15.17 -11.53
C ASP A 548 11.05 14.60 -10.10
N THR A 549 9.98 14.94 -9.37
CA THR A 549 9.83 14.57 -7.95
C THR A 549 8.98 13.32 -7.81
N HIS A 550 9.52 12.33 -7.10
CA HIS A 550 8.81 11.13 -6.71
C HIS A 550 8.09 11.30 -5.38
N PHE A 551 7.00 10.58 -5.18
CA PHE A 551 6.19 10.61 -3.95
C PHE A 551 6.18 9.25 -3.27
N VAL A 552 6.25 9.27 -1.93
CA VAL A 552 6.03 8.11 -1.06
C VAL A 552 5.10 8.47 0.09
N ASP A 553 4.78 7.48 0.90
CA ASP A 553 3.83 7.56 2.00
C ASP A 553 4.10 8.77 2.92
N GLY A 554 3.05 9.49 3.32
CA GLY A 554 3.19 10.61 4.26
C GLY A 554 3.64 10.18 5.66
N GLY A 555 3.40 8.91 6.02
CA GLY A 555 3.73 8.34 7.32
C GLY A 555 5.23 8.24 7.58
N TYR A 556 6.05 8.37 6.54
CA TYR A 556 7.48 8.58 6.66
C TYR A 556 7.81 9.88 7.42
N PHE A 557 7.09 10.98 7.14
CA PHE A 557 7.35 12.28 7.77
C PHE A 557 6.37 12.63 8.90
N ASP A 558 5.06 12.66 8.61
CA ASP A 558 3.98 12.95 9.57
C ASP A 558 2.83 11.97 9.36
N ASN A 559 2.83 10.89 10.16
CA ASN A 559 1.77 9.89 10.11
C ASN A 559 0.43 10.41 10.63
N THR A 560 0.44 11.44 11.47
CA THR A 560 -0.76 11.94 12.15
C THR A 560 -1.56 12.92 11.30
N GLY A 561 -0.89 13.69 10.43
CA GLY A 561 -1.47 14.80 9.68
C GLY A 561 -1.72 16.05 10.53
N ASP A 562 -1.21 16.09 11.77
CA ASP A 562 -1.44 17.19 12.69
C ASP A 562 -0.69 18.47 12.26
N LEU A 563 0.47 18.33 11.61
CA LEU A 563 1.32 19.47 11.26
C LEU A 563 0.61 20.44 10.30
N ALA A 564 -0.08 19.91 9.29
CA ALA A 564 -0.81 20.73 8.33
C ALA A 564 -1.98 21.49 8.99
N ILE A 565 -2.63 20.89 10.00
CA ILE A 565 -3.70 21.54 10.77
C ILE A 565 -3.13 22.71 11.56
N LEU A 566 -2.02 22.50 12.28
CA LEU A 566 -1.40 23.56 13.08
C LEU A 566 -0.97 24.75 12.22
N HIS A 567 -0.35 24.51 11.06
CA HIS A 567 -0.02 25.58 10.10
C HIS A 567 -1.26 26.32 9.58
N THR A 568 -2.36 25.60 9.34
CA THR A 568 -3.60 26.21 8.83
C THR A 568 -4.28 27.05 9.92
N LEU A 569 -4.32 26.55 11.16
CA LEU A 569 -4.83 27.27 12.32
C LEU A 569 -4.05 28.57 12.57
N ASP A 570 -2.72 28.49 12.56
CA ASP A 570 -1.84 29.65 12.70
C ASP A 570 -2.11 30.69 11.60
N HIS A 571 -2.24 30.25 10.34
CA HIS A 571 -2.59 31.13 9.23
C HIS A 571 -3.96 31.80 9.41
N PHE A 572 -4.98 31.06 9.86
CA PHE A 572 -6.33 31.60 10.05
C PHE A 572 -6.36 32.62 11.19
N ARG A 573 -5.58 32.39 12.26
CA ARG A 573 -5.43 33.31 13.39
C ARG A 573 -4.70 34.58 12.98
N THR A 574 -3.54 34.46 12.32
CA THR A 574 -2.72 35.59 11.88
C THR A 574 -3.43 36.45 10.82
N ALA A 575 -4.27 35.84 9.99
CA ALA A 575 -5.14 36.55 9.05
C ALA A 575 -6.35 37.22 9.71
N GLY A 576 -6.60 37.02 11.01
CA GLY A 576 -7.75 37.56 11.73
C GLY A 576 -9.09 36.90 11.39
N SER A 577 -9.07 35.81 10.61
CA SER A 577 -10.27 35.03 10.24
C SER A 577 -10.71 34.06 11.34
N LEU A 578 -9.85 33.80 12.32
CA LEU A 578 -10.17 33.05 13.52
C LEU A 578 -9.89 33.92 14.76
N SER A 579 -10.94 34.29 15.47
CA SER A 579 -10.89 35.10 16.69
C SER A 579 -11.28 34.27 17.93
N GLU A 580 -11.00 34.78 19.15
CA GLU A 580 -11.29 34.10 20.42
C GLU A 580 -12.78 33.71 20.61
N GLY A 581 -13.70 34.41 19.93
CA GLY A 581 -15.13 34.12 19.98
C GLY A 581 -15.55 32.91 19.15
N HIS A 582 -14.72 32.46 18.20
CA HIS A 582 -15.06 31.35 17.32
C HIS A 582 -14.86 29.99 17.99
N ARG A 583 -15.76 29.06 17.71
CA ARG A 583 -15.72 27.69 18.22
C ARG A 583 -14.89 26.81 17.30
N VAL A 584 -13.90 26.11 17.85
CA VAL A 584 -12.98 25.24 17.11
C VAL A 584 -13.05 23.83 17.68
N LEU A 585 -13.25 22.85 16.80
CA LEU A 585 -13.20 21.43 17.11
C LEU A 585 -12.11 20.76 16.27
N TRP A 586 -11.12 20.19 16.93
CA TRP A 586 -10.10 19.34 16.31
C TRP A 586 -10.39 17.87 16.63
N ILE A 587 -10.75 17.11 15.60
CA ILE A 587 -10.97 15.66 15.66
C ILE A 587 -9.69 14.95 15.21
N GLN A 588 -9.15 14.08 16.06
CA GLN A 588 -8.02 13.23 15.75
C GLN A 588 -8.50 11.79 15.58
N ILE A 589 -8.47 11.28 14.35
CA ILE A 589 -8.72 9.86 14.04
C ILE A 589 -7.38 9.15 14.10
N ARG A 590 -7.19 8.31 15.11
CA ARG A 590 -5.95 7.56 15.35
C ARG A 590 -6.12 6.09 14.98
N ASP A 591 -5.01 5.42 14.71
CA ASP A 591 -5.01 3.98 14.47
C ASP A 591 -5.34 3.21 15.77
N PHE A 592 -5.71 1.93 15.63
CA PHE A 592 -6.07 1.05 16.74
C PHE A 592 -4.89 0.84 17.69
N LEU A 593 -5.11 1.07 18.98
CA LEU A 593 -4.17 0.65 20.03
C LEU A 593 -4.31 -0.85 20.27
N CYS A 594 -3.19 -1.54 20.34
CA CYS A 594 -3.14 -2.94 20.73
C CYS A 594 -2.59 -3.03 22.16
N ASP A 595 -3.23 -3.81 23.03
CA ASP A 595 -2.82 -3.96 24.45
C ASP A 595 -1.35 -4.39 24.66
N SER A 596 -0.66 -4.87 23.62
CA SER A 596 0.80 -5.13 23.67
C SER A 596 1.64 -3.86 23.66
N ASP A 597 1.14 -2.78 23.04
CA ASP A 597 1.87 -1.52 22.87
C ASP A 597 1.91 -0.70 24.17
N THR A 598 1.06 -1.02 25.14
CA THR A 598 1.06 -0.43 26.49
C THR A 598 1.96 -1.19 27.48
N ALA A 599 2.44 -2.39 27.12
CA ALA A 599 3.30 -3.21 27.96
C ALA A 599 4.80 -2.89 27.79
N ASP A 600 5.22 -2.44 26.60
CA ASP A 600 6.63 -2.10 26.32
C ASP A 600 7.07 -0.76 26.95
N ASP A 601 6.12 0.11 27.34
CA ASP A 601 6.42 1.35 28.09
C ASP A 601 6.68 1.10 29.60
N GLN A 602 6.59 -0.15 30.09
CA GLN A 602 6.88 -0.53 31.47
C GLN A 602 8.17 -1.34 31.66
N ASP A 603 8.93 -1.64 30.60
CA ASP A 603 10.24 -2.30 30.76
C ASP A 603 11.31 -1.24 31.08
N ASP A 604 11.58 -1.07 32.38
CA ASP A 604 12.74 -0.39 32.93
C ASP A 604 14.01 -0.94 32.24
N GLY A 605 14.46 -0.27 31.17
CA GLY A 605 15.72 -0.57 30.51
C GLY A 605 16.90 -0.58 31.50
N PRO A 606 17.98 -1.33 31.20
CA PRO A 606 19.04 -1.60 32.17
C PRO A 606 19.67 -0.30 32.70
N LYS A 607 19.63 -0.15 34.03
CA LYS A 607 20.11 0.99 34.85
C LYS A 607 21.63 1.21 34.84
N ASP A 608 22.33 0.89 33.76
CA ASP A 608 23.79 1.00 33.67
C ASP A 608 24.23 1.76 32.41
N ALA A 609 23.91 3.05 32.34
CA ALA A 609 24.68 4.02 31.58
C ALA A 609 25.32 5.00 32.57
N PRO A 610 26.65 5.23 32.53
CA PRO A 610 27.32 6.00 33.57
C PRO A 610 26.86 7.46 33.56
N GLU A 611 26.34 7.91 34.69
CA GLU A 611 26.13 9.33 34.99
C GLU A 611 27.46 10.09 34.91
N THR A 612 27.73 10.74 33.77
CA THR A 612 28.65 11.88 33.76
C THR A 612 27.84 13.14 33.99
N GLY A 613 27.71 13.51 35.27
CA GLY A 613 27.17 14.80 35.68
C GLY A 613 28.06 15.93 35.17
N ALA A 614 27.52 16.70 34.24
CA ALA A 614 27.90 18.10 34.03
C ALA A 614 26.61 18.89 33.83
N GLN A 615 26.19 19.62 34.87
CA GLN A 615 25.14 20.63 34.76
C GLN A 615 25.64 21.72 33.81
N VAL A 616 25.17 21.69 32.57
CA VAL A 616 25.37 22.77 31.59
C VAL A 616 24.18 23.71 31.72
N SER A 617 24.45 24.98 32.01
CA SER A 617 23.39 25.99 32.18
C SER A 617 22.66 26.24 30.85
N ALA A 618 21.38 26.64 30.92
CA ALA A 618 20.57 26.94 29.73
C ALA A 618 21.20 28.02 28.81
N GLN A 619 22.11 28.86 29.33
CA GLN A 619 22.86 29.83 28.54
C GLN A 619 24.03 29.22 27.76
N ASP A 620 24.62 28.14 28.27
CA ASP A 620 25.69 27.40 27.58
C ASP A 620 25.12 26.50 26.48
N ALA A 621 23.90 25.97 26.69
CA ALA A 621 23.12 25.31 25.63
C ALA A 621 22.76 26.30 24.50
N ALA A 622 22.27 27.50 24.83
CA ALA A 622 21.97 28.53 23.82
C ALA A 622 23.21 29.01 23.05
N ARG A 623 24.38 29.07 23.70
CA ARG A 623 25.65 29.39 23.02
C ARG A 623 26.14 28.25 22.12
N ALA A 624 25.98 27.00 22.52
CA ALA A 624 26.29 25.84 21.67
C ALA A 624 25.38 25.78 20.43
N THR A 625 24.09 26.12 20.57
CA THR A 625 23.15 26.25 19.45
C THR A 625 23.52 27.41 18.53
N SER A 626 23.99 28.56 19.07
CA SER A 626 24.44 29.69 18.24
C SER A 626 25.76 29.44 17.50
N LEU A 627 26.63 28.55 18.01
CA LEU A 627 27.89 28.18 17.36
C LEU A 627 27.68 27.14 16.25
N ALA A 628 26.65 26.29 16.36
CA ALA A 628 26.23 25.38 15.29
C ALA A 628 25.58 26.11 14.10
N VAL A 629 25.11 27.35 14.30
CA VAL A 629 24.50 28.22 13.27
C VAL A 629 25.54 29.02 12.46
N ARG A 630 26.85 28.80 12.69
CA ARG A 630 27.94 29.39 11.88
C ARG A 630 28.92 28.38 11.27
N GLY A 631 28.51 27.12 11.16
CA GLY A 631 29.18 26.15 10.30
C GLY A 631 28.58 26.22 8.90
N ASP A 632 29.42 26.45 7.90
CA ASP A 632 29.08 26.43 6.48
C ASP A 632 28.07 25.34 6.13
N ASP A 633 27.07 25.68 5.30
CA ASP A 633 26.16 24.74 4.65
C ASP A 633 26.91 23.46 4.28
N PRO A 634 26.70 22.33 4.98
CA PRO A 634 27.07 21.06 4.38
C PRO A 634 26.04 20.93 3.27
N ALA A 635 26.46 21.27 2.04
CA ALA A 635 25.71 21.00 0.84
C ALA A 635 24.99 19.66 1.05
N GLY A 636 23.66 19.73 1.21
CA GLY A 636 22.86 18.53 1.32
C GLY A 636 23.25 17.61 0.17
N PRO A 637 23.14 16.28 0.32
CA PRO A 637 23.36 15.40 -0.82
C PRO A 637 22.62 16.00 -2.01
N PRO A 638 23.29 16.22 -3.15
CA PRO A 638 22.70 16.95 -4.25
C PRO A 638 21.33 16.33 -4.51
N VAL A 639 20.29 17.18 -4.52
CA VAL A 639 18.96 16.79 -5.00
C VAL A 639 19.23 16.05 -6.30
N SER A 640 19.02 14.73 -6.30
CA SER A 640 19.44 13.90 -7.42
C SER A 640 18.69 14.40 -8.64
N ASP A 641 19.39 15.07 -9.56
CA ASP A 641 18.87 15.51 -10.83
C ASP A 641 18.16 14.34 -11.50
N GLY A 642 16.82 14.39 -11.52
CA GLY A 642 15.90 13.64 -12.36
C GLY A 642 16.36 12.27 -12.89
N ALA A 643 16.94 11.45 -12.02
CA ALA A 643 17.41 10.13 -12.42
C ALA A 643 16.21 9.20 -12.41
N THR A 644 15.89 8.65 -13.58
CA THR A 644 14.93 7.53 -13.70
C THR A 644 15.25 6.49 -12.63
N LEU A 645 14.30 6.20 -11.75
CA LEU A 645 14.53 5.24 -10.67
C LEU A 645 14.72 3.86 -11.29
N GLY A 646 15.92 3.30 -11.09
CA GLY A 646 16.19 1.92 -11.44
C GLY A 646 15.44 0.96 -10.51
N VAL A 647 15.43 -0.31 -10.86
CA VAL A 647 14.87 -1.40 -10.04
C VAL A 647 15.41 -1.38 -8.60
N VAL A 648 16.70 -1.11 -8.47
CA VAL A 648 17.40 -1.03 -7.19
C VAL A 648 16.86 0.16 -6.39
N ASP A 649 16.58 1.28 -7.05
CA ASP A 649 16.06 2.46 -6.38
C ASP A 649 14.64 2.21 -5.88
N THR A 650 13.75 1.58 -6.66
CA THR A 650 12.39 1.22 -6.20
C THR A 650 12.38 0.37 -4.92
N VAL A 651 13.37 -0.52 -4.74
CA VAL A 651 13.51 -1.34 -3.53
C VAL A 651 14.14 -0.56 -2.37
N LEU A 652 15.06 0.38 -2.66
CA LEU A 652 15.77 1.17 -1.67
C LEU A 652 15.07 2.48 -1.30
N VAL A 653 14.06 2.91 -2.04
CA VAL A 653 13.27 4.14 -1.81
C VAL A 653 12.77 4.25 -0.35
N PRO A 654 12.22 3.20 0.29
CA PRO A 654 11.86 3.24 1.71
C PRO A 654 13.04 3.63 2.63
N LEU A 655 14.23 3.09 2.35
CA LEU A 655 15.43 3.39 3.13
C LEU A 655 15.91 4.82 2.86
N GLN A 656 15.85 5.28 1.61
CA GLN A 656 16.19 6.66 1.24
C GLN A 656 15.31 7.66 1.97
N ALA A 657 13.99 7.43 1.99
CA ALA A 657 13.04 8.26 2.72
C ALA A 657 13.40 8.32 4.21
N LEU A 658 13.62 7.15 4.86
CA LEU A 658 14.03 7.03 6.26
C LEU A 658 15.31 7.81 6.60
N PHE A 659 16.32 7.75 5.74
CA PHE A 659 17.56 8.50 5.96
C PHE A 659 17.38 10.01 5.75
N GLY A 660 16.54 10.44 4.81
CA GLY A 660 16.27 11.87 4.53
C GLY A 660 15.47 12.57 5.64
N ILE A 661 14.54 11.86 6.28
CA ILE A 661 13.66 12.43 7.32
C ILE A 661 14.43 13.09 8.45
N ARG A 662 15.58 12.54 8.88
CA ARG A 662 16.34 13.08 10.01
C ARG A 662 16.74 14.54 9.78
N GLY A 663 17.20 14.87 8.58
CA GLY A 663 17.58 16.25 8.22
C GLY A 663 16.37 17.14 7.96
N SER A 664 15.33 16.59 7.34
CA SER A 664 14.08 17.30 7.05
C SER A 664 13.31 17.68 8.32
N SER A 665 13.16 16.74 9.27
CA SER A 665 12.50 16.94 10.55
C SER A 665 13.16 18.08 11.35
N GLN A 666 14.49 18.15 11.36
CA GLN A 666 15.22 19.24 12.02
C GLN A 666 14.97 20.61 11.37
N ARG A 667 14.85 20.67 10.03
CA ARG A 667 14.54 21.93 9.31
C ARG A 667 13.11 22.40 9.53
N VAL A 668 12.14 21.48 9.49
CA VAL A 668 10.71 21.78 9.60
C VAL A 668 10.34 22.09 11.05
N ARG A 669 10.76 21.25 12.01
CA ARG A 669 10.46 21.44 13.44
C ARG A 669 11.28 22.56 14.08
N GLY A 670 12.55 22.70 13.73
CA GLY A 670 13.41 23.76 14.30
C GLY A 670 12.90 25.17 14.02
N ASN A 671 12.25 25.39 12.87
CA ASN A 671 11.64 26.66 12.52
C ASN A 671 10.24 26.82 13.15
N PHE A 672 9.44 25.76 13.19
CA PHE A 672 8.04 25.81 13.61
C PHE A 672 7.84 25.78 15.13
N GLU A 673 8.59 24.94 15.86
CA GLU A 673 8.49 24.84 17.33
C GLU A 673 8.96 26.14 18.00
N ALA A 674 9.96 26.82 17.42
CA ALA A 674 10.46 28.09 17.94
C ALA A 674 9.48 29.27 17.74
N GLU A 675 8.69 29.27 16.65
CA GLU A 675 7.67 30.30 16.37
C GLU A 675 6.39 30.08 17.20
N ILE A 676 5.90 28.84 17.30
CA ILE A 676 4.64 28.55 17.98
C ILE A 676 4.78 28.54 19.51
N PHE A 677 5.77 27.87 20.09
CA PHE A 677 5.86 27.79 21.56
C PHE A 677 6.23 29.13 22.23
N GLY A 678 6.64 30.15 21.45
CA GLY A 678 6.85 31.52 21.92
C GLY A 678 5.59 32.39 21.95
N GLU A 679 4.55 32.07 21.17
CA GLU A 679 3.32 32.90 21.02
C GLU A 679 2.07 32.33 21.72
N PHE A 680 2.11 31.08 22.18
CA PHE A 680 1.06 30.49 23.02
C PHE A 680 1.35 30.76 24.50
N GLU A 681 0.99 31.95 24.98
CA GLU A 681 1.18 32.40 26.39
C GLU A 681 0.30 31.64 27.43
N ASP A 682 -0.55 30.71 26.98
CA ASP A 682 -1.13 29.65 27.81
C ASP A 682 -1.13 28.36 26.97
N PRO A 683 -0.17 27.44 27.19
CA PRO A 683 -0.15 26.21 26.43
C PRO A 683 -1.32 25.33 26.91
N VAL A 684 -2.34 25.17 26.06
CA VAL A 684 -2.86 23.80 25.91
C VAL A 684 -1.61 22.99 25.59
N ASP A 685 -1.26 22.05 26.46
CA ASP A 685 -0.08 21.24 26.31
C ASP A 685 -0.18 20.49 24.96
N VAL A 686 0.45 21.08 23.93
CA VAL A 686 0.59 20.52 22.58
C VAL A 686 1.79 19.58 22.53
N SER A 687 2.41 19.27 23.69
CA SER A 687 3.34 18.15 23.76
C SER A 687 2.65 16.89 23.23
N ALA A 688 3.37 16.16 22.38
CA ALA A 688 2.90 14.90 21.82
C ALA A 688 2.42 14.01 22.99
N PRO A 689 1.13 13.66 23.06
CA PRO A 689 0.66 12.87 24.18
C PRO A 689 1.15 11.44 23.99
N GLY A 690 1.70 10.87 25.07
CA GLY A 690 1.72 9.42 25.23
C GLY A 690 0.30 8.83 25.08
N ALA A 691 0.21 7.51 24.96
CA ALA A 691 -1.03 6.79 24.74
C ALA A 691 -2.16 7.09 25.78
N ASP A 692 -1.83 7.74 26.90
CA ASP A 692 -2.71 7.95 28.07
C ASP A 692 -3.42 9.32 28.16
N GLY A 693 -3.32 10.18 27.14
CA GLY A 693 -4.01 11.49 27.15
C GLY A 693 -5.55 11.41 27.12
N PRO A 694 -6.29 12.42 27.64
CA PRO A 694 -7.76 12.43 27.62
C PRO A 694 -8.34 12.30 26.19
N LEU A 695 -9.40 11.49 26.05
CA LEU A 695 -10.10 11.26 24.78
C LEU A 695 -10.84 12.51 24.26
N ALA A 696 -11.18 13.44 25.14
CA ALA A 696 -11.76 14.72 24.78
C ALA A 696 -11.33 15.79 25.79
N GLU A 697 -10.89 16.93 25.28
CA GLU A 697 -10.46 18.08 26.07
C GLU A 697 -11.09 19.32 25.48
N CYS A 698 -11.78 20.12 26.29
CA CYS A 698 -12.34 21.38 25.85
C CYS A 698 -11.91 22.50 26.81
N GLN A 699 -11.35 23.57 26.25
CA GLN A 699 -10.99 24.78 26.97
C GLN A 699 -11.62 25.98 26.27
N GLY A 700 -12.63 26.58 26.92
CA GLY A 700 -13.40 27.67 26.33
C GLY A 700 -14.09 27.25 25.03
N ASN A 701 -13.77 27.92 23.93
CA ASN A 701 -14.34 27.66 22.60
C ASN A 701 -13.57 26.60 21.80
N TRP A 702 -12.50 26.04 22.36
CA TRP A 702 -11.66 25.04 21.71
C TRP A 702 -11.93 23.66 22.28
N CYS A 703 -12.09 22.68 21.40
CA CYS A 703 -12.23 21.28 21.75
C CYS A 703 -11.30 20.42 20.90
N ARG A 704 -10.59 19.49 21.55
CA ARG A 704 -9.81 18.42 20.92
C ARG A 704 -10.46 17.10 21.27
N VAL A 705 -10.78 16.27 20.29
CA VAL A 705 -11.44 14.97 20.50
C VAL A 705 -10.71 13.89 19.72
N ARG A 706 -10.37 12.79 20.39
CA ARG A 706 -9.65 11.66 19.82
C ARG A 706 -10.57 10.45 19.63
N PHE A 707 -10.57 9.90 18.42
CA PHE A 707 -11.19 8.64 18.04
C PHE A 707 -10.11 7.58 17.91
N GLN A 708 -9.81 6.92 19.04
CA GLN A 708 -8.80 5.87 19.12
C GLN A 708 -9.41 4.63 19.79
N PRO A 709 -9.76 3.59 19.01
CA PRO A 709 -10.27 2.35 19.56
C PRO A 709 -9.15 1.54 20.22
N VAL A 710 -9.49 0.83 21.30
CA VAL A 710 -8.56 0.01 22.07
C VAL A 710 -8.97 -1.44 21.92
N THR A 711 -8.13 -2.23 21.25
CA THR A 711 -8.42 -3.65 21.00
C THR A 711 -7.52 -4.56 21.85
N PRO A 712 -8.06 -5.65 22.42
CA PRO A 712 -7.24 -6.67 23.06
C PRO A 712 -6.16 -7.17 22.12
N ALA A 713 -4.95 -7.46 22.62
CA ALA A 713 -3.82 -7.88 21.79
C ALA A 713 -4.13 -9.08 20.86
N THR A 714 -5.03 -9.97 21.28
CA THR A 714 -5.50 -11.13 20.49
C THR A 714 -6.41 -10.77 19.31
N GLN A 715 -6.90 -9.53 19.24
CA GLN A 715 -7.77 -8.97 18.19
C GLN A 715 -7.14 -7.77 17.48
N CYS A 716 -5.85 -7.51 17.73
CA CYS A 716 -5.11 -6.43 17.09
C CYS A 716 -5.23 -6.60 15.57
N LEU A 717 -5.94 -5.67 14.94
CA LEU A 717 -6.19 -5.70 13.51
C LEU A 717 -4.84 -5.53 12.80
N PRO A 718 -4.39 -6.44 11.96
CA PRO A 718 -3.06 -6.36 11.38
C PRO A 718 -2.97 -5.22 10.37
N LEU A 719 -1.81 -4.57 10.30
CA LEU A 719 -1.46 -3.70 9.18
C LEU A 719 -1.55 -4.53 7.89
N SER A 720 -2.62 -4.31 7.13
CA SER A 720 -2.92 -5.09 5.93
C SER A 720 -3.49 -4.22 4.82
N TRP A 721 -3.65 -4.86 3.68
CA TRP A 721 -4.27 -4.36 2.44
C TRP A 721 -5.62 -5.02 2.14
N ALA A 722 -6.10 -5.87 3.07
CA ALA A 722 -7.36 -6.58 2.99
C ALA A 722 -7.85 -6.93 4.40
N LEU A 723 -9.11 -6.60 4.70
CA LEU A 723 -9.75 -6.93 5.97
C LEU A 723 -10.50 -8.25 5.84
N SER A 724 -10.31 -9.17 6.79
CA SER A 724 -11.19 -10.32 6.92
C SER A 724 -12.60 -9.89 7.34
N PRO A 725 -13.62 -10.75 7.20
CA PRO A 725 -14.96 -10.46 7.71
C PRO A 725 -15.00 -10.13 9.20
N GLU A 726 -14.17 -10.78 10.01
CA GLU A 726 -14.01 -10.52 11.44
C GLU A 726 -13.41 -9.14 11.67
N ASN A 727 -12.41 -8.76 10.87
CA ASN A 727 -11.79 -7.44 10.96
C ASN A 727 -12.78 -6.32 10.57
N LYS A 728 -13.59 -6.53 9.53
CA LYS A 728 -14.66 -5.58 9.15
C LYS A 728 -15.67 -5.43 10.28
N LYS A 729 -16.03 -6.54 10.93
CA LYS A 729 -16.92 -6.54 12.11
C LYS A 729 -16.31 -5.81 13.29
N ALA A 730 -15.01 -6.01 13.57
CA ALA A 730 -14.30 -5.33 14.65
C ALA A 730 -14.27 -3.81 14.45
N VAL A 731 -14.08 -3.31 13.22
CA VAL A 731 -14.19 -1.87 12.91
C VAL A 731 -15.60 -1.33 13.22
N ALA A 732 -16.64 -2.08 12.88
CA ALA A 732 -18.03 -1.68 13.17
C ALA A 732 -18.36 -1.74 14.68
N GLU A 733 -17.81 -2.72 15.40
CA GLU A 733 -17.98 -2.86 16.85
C GLU A 733 -17.21 -1.77 17.61
N ALA A 734 -16.01 -1.40 17.14
CA ALA A 734 -15.20 -0.32 17.70
C ALA A 734 -15.95 1.02 17.73
N TRP A 735 -16.83 1.28 16.75
CA TRP A 735 -17.69 2.47 16.75
C TRP A 735 -18.63 2.55 17.96
N GLN A 736 -18.99 1.40 18.55
CA GLN A 736 -19.88 1.29 19.70
C GLN A 736 -19.14 1.16 21.04
N GLU A 737 -17.80 1.20 21.04
CA GLU A 737 -17.02 1.19 22.27
C GLU A 737 -17.32 2.39 23.17
N GLU A 738 -17.17 2.22 24.48
CA GLU A 738 -17.45 3.28 25.46
C GLU A 738 -16.53 4.50 25.28
N SER A 739 -15.24 4.27 25.02
CA SER A 739 -14.24 5.31 24.69
C SER A 739 -14.70 6.16 23.51
N VAL A 740 -15.09 5.51 22.41
CA VAL A 740 -15.57 6.16 21.18
C VAL A 740 -16.93 6.83 21.40
N THR A 741 -17.82 6.24 22.19
CA THR A 741 -19.13 6.82 22.53
C THR A 741 -18.99 8.13 23.31
N ARG A 742 -17.99 8.25 24.19
CA ARG A 742 -17.66 9.51 24.88
C ARG A 742 -17.17 10.58 23.89
N ALA A 743 -16.26 10.21 22.98
CA ALA A 743 -15.79 11.10 21.91
C ALA A 743 -16.96 11.60 21.02
N ARG A 744 -17.84 10.69 20.57
CA ARG A 744 -19.07 11.00 19.81
C ARG A 744 -19.95 11.99 20.55
N SER A 745 -20.14 11.80 21.86
CA SER A 745 -20.95 12.69 22.70
C SER A 745 -20.36 14.10 22.81
N ALA A 746 -19.03 14.23 22.92
CA ALA A 746 -18.35 15.53 22.92
C ALA A 746 -18.53 16.27 21.59
N VAL A 747 -18.35 15.58 20.46
CA VAL A 747 -18.60 16.15 19.12
C VAL A 747 -20.07 16.58 18.97
N ARG A 748 -21.02 15.74 19.39
CA ARG A 748 -22.45 16.09 19.34
C ARG A 748 -22.78 17.32 20.18
N GLY A 749 -22.17 17.45 21.37
CA GLY A 749 -22.28 18.63 22.22
C GLY A 749 -21.83 19.88 21.48
N PHE A 750 -20.61 19.84 20.92
CA PHE A 750 -20.03 20.94 20.14
C PHE A 750 -20.92 21.35 18.96
N LEU A 751 -21.33 20.38 18.14
CA LEU A 751 -22.18 20.63 16.95
C LEU A 751 -23.56 21.19 17.33
N ALA A 752 -24.07 20.86 18.52
CA ALA A 752 -25.33 21.38 19.04
C ALA A 752 -25.23 22.78 19.67
N GLY A 753 -24.11 23.49 19.53
CA GLY A 753 -23.95 24.82 20.13
C GLY A 753 -23.51 24.81 21.60
N ARG A 754 -23.29 23.63 22.19
CA ARG A 754 -22.96 23.49 23.62
C ARG A 754 -21.46 23.32 23.79
N THR A 755 -20.85 24.09 24.71
CA THR A 755 -19.51 23.76 25.20
C THR A 755 -19.64 22.44 25.97
N PRO A 756 -18.94 21.36 25.59
CA PRO A 756 -19.03 20.09 26.30
C PRO A 756 -18.54 20.28 27.73
N GLN A 757 -19.45 20.35 28.71
CA GLN A 757 -19.10 20.08 30.10
C GLN A 757 -18.88 18.58 30.20
N LEU A 758 -17.64 18.14 29.94
CA LEU A 758 -17.20 16.80 30.30
C LEU A 758 -17.28 16.73 31.83
N ALA A 759 -18.36 16.15 32.34
CA ALA A 759 -18.42 15.74 33.72
C ALA A 759 -17.32 14.67 33.92
N MET A 760 -16.22 15.08 34.55
CA MET A 760 -15.16 14.19 35.05
C MET A 760 -15.80 13.14 35.98
N PRO A 761 -15.31 11.89 35.97
CA PRO A 761 -14.04 11.58 36.65
C PRO A 761 -12.90 11.22 35.72
#